data_AF-A0A2R6W2B4-F1
#
_entry.id   AF-A0A2R6W2B4-F1
#
_cell.length_a   1.000
_cell.length_b   1.000
_cell.length_c   1.000
_cell.angle_alpha   90.00
_cell.angle_beta   90.00
_cell.angle_gamma   90.00
#
_symmetry.space_group_name_H-M   'P 1'
#
loop_
_entity.id
_entity.type
_entity.pdbx_description
1 polymer ?
#
loop_
_entity_poly.entity_id
_entity_poly.type
_entity_poly.pdbx_seq_one_letter_code
_entity_poly.pdbx_strand_id
1 'polypeptide(L)'
;MMDDDRKDVESAIMGGYQEKSKAFSSLKHKAKAPWIVRFVLRLDKRIYYLITALTILGLFRIGSLTSPIIVFVLFVCTLSIGLATYLARWVLAKDEGPPEMSEISDAIRDGAEGFFRTQYGTISKMAVVLAIAIMGIYTFRKSTPEQEASGLERSSLAFITVLSFLLGALCSGVAGYIGMWVSVRANVRVSSAARRSAREALQVALRAGGFSALIVVAMTVLGVAVLYSSFSVFLNVDGGPHNMKTTELPLLLVGYGFGASFVALFAQLGGGIYTKAADVGADLVGKVEQGIPEDDPRNPAVIADLVGDNVGDCAARGADLFESIAAEIISAMILGGSMAKRCKLEDPSGFILFPLVVHSFDLVVSAIGILSIKGTRDPSSKSVVEDPMAILQKGYSLTLFLAVIAFTGSTRWLLYTEQAPTAWLHFALCGLVGIATAYLFVWISQYYTDYKYEPVRNVALASTTGHGTNIIAGVGLGLESTAMPVLVISVAIILTYWLGKTAGLVDSDGLPTGGLFGTAVATMGMLSTAGYVLTMDMFGPIADNAGGIVEMSQQPESVREITDLLDAVGNTTKATTKGFAIGSAALAAFLLFSAYMDEVSSFSGIPFTTVDIAIPEVFVGGLLGSMLIFLFSAWACAAVGRTAQEVVKEVRRQFIERPGIMTYQEKPDYARCVSIVASASLREMIKPGALAVFSPVAIGITFRILGHYTDQPLLGAKAVAGMLMFATVTGILMALFLNTAGGAWDNAKKYIESGAYGGKGSETHKAAVTGDTVGDPFKDTAGPSIHVLIKMLATITLVMAPLFLEG
;
A
#
# COMPACT_ATOMS: atom_id res chain seq x y z
N MET A 1 -75.56 5.81 -3.24
CA MET A 1 -75.19 4.37 -3.39
C MET A 1 -74.13 4.15 -4.47
N MET A 2 -73.86 5.16 -5.30
CA MET A 2 -72.48 5.58 -5.59
C MET A 2 -71.98 6.30 -4.33
N ASP A 3 -70.86 5.86 -3.73
CA ASP A 3 -69.91 6.66 -2.92
C ASP A 3 -68.94 5.84 -2.05
N ASP A 4 -69.01 4.51 -2.00
CA ASP A 4 -68.15 3.72 -1.09
C ASP A 4 -66.86 3.15 -1.69
N ASP A 5 -66.75 2.97 -3.01
CA ASP A 5 -65.56 2.33 -3.62
C ASP A 5 -64.44 3.31 -4.05
N ARG A 6 -64.55 4.61 -3.73
CA ARG A 6 -63.49 5.61 -4.02
C ARG A 6 -62.64 6.01 -2.81
N LYS A 7 -62.97 5.56 -1.60
CA LYS A 7 -62.24 5.92 -0.37
C LYS A 7 -61.09 4.98 0.01
N ASP A 8 -61.03 3.80 -0.61
CA ASP A 8 -60.00 2.80 -0.30
C ASP A 8 -58.75 2.87 -1.19
N VAL A 9 -58.73 3.78 -2.18
CA VAL A 9 -57.56 4.01 -3.04
C VAL A 9 -56.84 5.32 -2.70
N GLU A 10 -57.53 6.33 -2.17
CA GLU A 10 -56.91 7.60 -1.73
C GLU A 10 -56.28 7.53 -0.32
N SER A 11 -56.66 6.55 0.52
CA SER A 11 -56.08 6.36 1.86
C SER A 11 -54.76 5.56 1.88
N ALA A 12 -54.35 4.97 0.73
CA ALA A 12 -53.08 4.26 0.60
C ALA A 12 -51.90 5.17 0.14
N ILE A 13 -52.19 6.40 -0.32
CA ILE A 13 -51.20 7.27 -1.00
C ILE A 13 -50.86 8.53 -0.18
N MET A 14 -51.65 8.91 0.83
CA MET A 14 -51.44 10.13 1.61
C MET A 14 -51.56 9.86 3.11
N GLY A 15 -50.44 9.59 3.76
CA GLY A 15 -50.37 9.42 5.22
C GLY A 15 -49.01 9.78 5.81
N GLY A 16 -48.88 11.01 6.33
CA GLY A 16 -47.97 11.31 7.43
C GLY A 16 -46.63 11.98 7.11
N TYR A 17 -46.61 13.01 6.27
CA TYR A 17 -45.49 13.96 6.21
C TYR A 17 -45.63 15.02 7.32
N GLN A 18 -45.25 14.69 8.56
CA GLN A 18 -44.83 15.68 9.56
C GLN A 18 -44.14 15.01 10.76
N GLU A 19 -42.97 15.57 11.10
CA GLU A 19 -42.15 15.34 12.29
C GLU A 19 -41.48 13.97 12.50
N LYS A 20 -40.35 13.73 11.81
CA LYS A 20 -39.18 13.04 12.41
C LYS A 20 -37.85 13.61 11.89
N SER A 21 -37.41 14.70 12.51
CA SER A 21 -35.99 15.06 12.61
C SER A 21 -35.24 13.98 13.42
N LYS A 22 -34.95 12.81 12.83
CA LYS A 22 -34.21 11.71 13.48
C LYS A 22 -33.31 10.85 12.56
N ALA A 23 -33.07 11.25 11.31
CA ALA A 23 -32.31 10.43 10.36
C ALA A 23 -30.85 10.13 10.80
N PHE A 24 -30.17 11.06 11.47
CA PHE A 24 -28.81 10.82 12.02
C PHE A 24 -28.76 10.25 13.45
N SER A 25 -29.92 10.09 14.12
CA SER A 25 -29.95 9.54 15.50
C SER A 25 -30.07 8.02 15.55
N SER A 26 -30.48 7.38 14.45
CA SER A 26 -30.80 5.94 14.42
C SER A 26 -29.61 5.03 14.09
N LEU A 27 -28.48 5.58 13.64
CA LEU A 27 -27.19 4.87 13.59
C LEU A 27 -26.48 4.80 14.96
N LYS A 28 -27.09 5.31 16.04
CA LYS A 28 -26.76 4.94 17.42
C LYS A 28 -27.27 3.53 17.79
N HIS A 29 -27.19 2.56 16.89
CA HIS A 29 -27.05 1.20 17.37
C HIS A 29 -25.65 1.12 18.01
N LYS A 30 -25.62 1.19 19.34
CA LYS A 30 -24.46 0.83 20.18
C LYS A 30 -24.07 -0.61 19.87
N ALA A 31 -23.42 -0.84 18.73
CA ALA A 31 -22.72 -2.07 18.48
C ALA A 31 -21.67 -2.16 19.57
N LYS A 32 -21.83 -3.16 20.45
CA LYS A 32 -21.01 -3.27 21.64
C LYS A 32 -19.56 -3.42 21.16
N ALA A 33 -18.72 -2.41 21.42
CA ALA A 33 -17.28 -2.52 21.21
C ALA A 33 -16.78 -3.88 21.77
N PRO A 34 -15.85 -4.58 21.10
CA PRO A 34 -15.33 -5.86 21.57
C PRO A 34 -14.98 -5.78 23.07
N TRP A 35 -15.20 -6.85 23.83
CA TRP A 35 -15.04 -6.82 25.29
C TRP A 35 -13.67 -6.26 25.72
N ILE A 36 -12.61 -6.58 24.96
CA ILE A 36 -11.25 -6.05 25.13
C ILE A 36 -11.21 -4.52 24.98
N VAL A 37 -11.84 -3.97 23.95
CA VAL A 37 -11.88 -2.52 23.71
C VAL A 37 -12.66 -1.79 24.82
N ARG A 38 -13.75 -2.40 25.33
CA ARG A 38 -14.49 -1.86 26.49
C ARG A 38 -13.70 -1.92 27.79
N PHE A 39 -12.91 -2.97 27.97
CA PHE A 39 -12.04 -3.14 29.12
C PHE A 39 -10.93 -2.09 29.10
N VAL A 40 -10.26 -1.90 27.96
CA VAL A 40 -9.22 -0.88 27.75
C VAL A 40 -9.77 0.55 27.90
N LEU A 41 -10.99 0.83 27.42
CA LEU A 41 -11.62 2.16 27.58
C LEU A 41 -12.15 2.43 28.99
N ARG A 42 -12.30 1.40 29.84
CA ARG A 42 -12.69 1.52 31.26
C ARG A 42 -11.50 1.56 32.21
N LEU A 43 -10.30 1.24 31.72
CA LEU A 43 -9.07 1.36 32.49
C LEU A 43 -8.78 2.83 32.76
N ASP A 44 -8.46 3.15 34.02
CA ASP A 44 -7.95 4.47 34.40
C ASP A 44 -6.74 4.79 33.51
N LYS A 45 -6.67 6.02 33.00
CA LYS A 45 -5.55 6.51 32.17
C LYS A 45 -4.20 6.20 32.83
N ARG A 46 -4.11 6.25 34.17
CA ARG A 46 -2.89 5.90 34.92
C ARG A 46 -2.51 4.43 34.77
N ILE A 47 -3.49 3.52 34.81
CA ILE A 47 -3.27 2.09 34.64
C ILE A 47 -2.92 1.78 33.18
N TYR A 48 -3.55 2.46 32.22
CA TYR A 48 -3.18 2.36 30.80
C TYR A 48 -1.71 2.77 30.56
N TYR A 49 -1.29 3.93 31.11
CA TYR A 49 0.10 4.37 31.00
C TYR A 49 1.07 3.41 31.69
N LEU A 50 0.71 2.84 32.85
CA LEU A 50 1.50 1.84 33.54
C LEU A 50 1.66 0.55 32.72
N ILE A 51 0.57 0.01 32.17
CA ILE A 51 0.59 -1.19 31.31
C ILE A 51 1.45 -0.93 30.06
N THR A 52 1.30 0.24 29.44
CA THR A 52 2.09 0.62 28.27
C THR A 52 3.57 0.71 28.62
N ALA A 53 3.92 1.36 29.74
CA ALA A 53 5.30 1.45 30.21
C ALA A 53 5.90 0.07 30.54
N LEU A 54 5.16 -0.81 31.22
CA LEU A 54 5.57 -2.18 31.50
C LEU A 54 5.74 -3.00 30.23
N THR A 55 4.87 -2.82 29.24
CA THR A 55 4.98 -3.48 27.93
C THR A 55 6.24 -3.03 27.22
N ILE A 56 6.49 -1.72 27.14
CA ILE A 56 7.72 -1.17 26.54
C ILE A 56 8.96 -1.70 27.27
N LEU A 57 8.99 -1.66 28.61
CA LEU A 57 10.09 -2.22 29.40
C LEU A 57 10.29 -3.72 29.14
N GLY A 58 9.21 -4.48 29.02
CA GLY A 58 9.25 -5.91 28.65
C GLY A 58 9.86 -6.13 27.26
N LEU A 59 9.46 -5.33 26.27
CA LEU A 59 10.02 -5.40 24.92
C LEU A 59 11.51 -5.03 24.90
N PHE A 60 11.92 -3.98 25.61
CA PHE A 60 13.32 -3.61 25.76
C PHE A 60 14.12 -4.67 26.50
N ARG A 61 13.53 -5.34 27.49
CA ARG A 61 14.17 -6.46 28.17
C ARG A 61 14.41 -7.62 27.21
N ILE A 62 13.38 -8.04 26.47
CA ILE A 62 13.48 -9.10 25.46
C ILE A 62 14.51 -8.72 24.37
N GLY A 63 14.49 -7.48 23.89
CA GLY A 63 15.46 -6.96 22.93
C GLY A 63 16.90 -6.97 23.47
N SER A 64 17.09 -6.58 24.74
CA SER A 64 18.41 -6.60 25.40
C SER A 64 19.00 -8.01 25.57
N LEU A 65 18.12 -9.02 25.68
CA LEU A 65 18.53 -10.43 25.71
C LEU A 65 18.86 -10.97 24.32
N THR A 66 18.42 -10.29 23.25
CA THR A 66 18.66 -10.71 21.87
C THR A 66 19.93 -10.08 21.31
N SER A 67 19.99 -8.74 21.21
CA SER A 67 21.14 -8.03 20.63
C SER A 67 21.06 -6.52 20.93
N PRO A 68 22.20 -5.84 21.13
CA PRO A 68 22.26 -4.37 21.21
C PRO A 68 21.64 -3.67 19.99
N ILE A 69 21.72 -4.29 18.80
CA ILE A 69 21.15 -3.75 17.55
C ILE A 69 19.63 -3.64 17.68
N ILE A 70 18.96 -4.66 18.23
CA ILE A 70 17.52 -4.61 18.47
C ILE A 70 17.17 -3.51 19.46
N VAL A 71 17.94 -3.34 20.54
CA VAL A 71 17.68 -2.27 21.52
C VAL A 71 17.72 -0.90 20.84
N PHE A 72 18.68 -0.67 19.95
CA PHE A 72 18.71 0.53 19.11
C PHE A 72 17.46 0.67 18.25
N VAL A 73 17.05 -0.38 17.54
CA VAL A 73 15.82 -0.39 16.70
C VAL A 73 14.58 -0.06 17.53
N LEU A 74 14.39 -0.70 18.70
CA LEU A 74 13.27 -0.46 19.61
C LEU A 74 13.27 0.98 20.13
N PHE A 75 14.44 1.53 20.44
CA PHE A 75 14.61 2.92 20.86
C PHE A 75 14.17 3.91 19.78
N VAL A 76 14.65 3.73 18.55
CA VAL A 76 14.29 4.61 17.43
C VAL A 76 12.80 4.50 17.09
N CYS A 77 12.23 3.30 17.06
CA CYS A 77 10.79 3.10 16.83
C CYS A 77 9.94 3.78 17.91
N THR A 78 10.33 3.64 19.19
CA THR A 78 9.62 4.29 20.30
C THR A 78 9.68 5.82 20.20
N LEU A 79 10.85 6.37 19.86
CA LEU A 79 11.01 7.81 19.65
C LEU A 79 10.17 8.30 18.46
N SER A 80 10.17 7.55 17.36
CA SER A 80 9.39 7.86 16.17
C SER A 80 7.89 7.87 16.45
N ILE A 81 7.36 6.87 17.17
CA ILE A 81 5.95 6.85 17.61
C ILE A 81 5.63 8.05 18.51
N GLY A 82 6.57 8.43 19.38
CA GLY A 82 6.46 9.65 20.20
C GLY A 82 6.37 10.93 19.34
N LEU A 83 7.21 11.05 18.33
CA LEU A 83 7.18 12.17 17.38
C LEU A 83 5.91 12.18 16.54
N ALA A 84 5.48 11.02 16.03
CA ALA A 84 4.23 10.88 15.31
C ALA A 84 3.06 11.34 16.19
N THR A 85 3.00 10.92 17.45
CA THR A 85 2.00 11.38 18.42
C THR A 85 2.04 12.89 18.62
N TYR A 86 3.22 13.51 18.63
CA TYR A 86 3.37 14.96 18.65
C TYR A 86 2.79 15.62 17.39
N LEU A 87 3.08 15.10 16.20
CA LEU A 87 2.52 15.59 14.93
C LEU A 87 0.99 15.50 14.92
N ALA A 88 0.43 14.37 15.34
CA ALA A 88 -1.02 14.19 15.45
C ALA A 88 -1.65 15.21 16.40
N ARG A 89 -1.07 15.42 17.60
CA ARG A 89 -1.55 16.44 18.53
C ARG A 89 -1.47 17.85 17.95
N TRP A 90 -0.39 18.15 17.23
CA TRP A 90 -0.22 19.45 16.58
C TRP A 90 -1.26 19.69 15.49
N VAL A 91 -1.54 18.68 14.65
CA VAL A 91 -2.59 18.73 13.62
C VAL A 91 -3.96 18.87 14.29
N LEU A 92 -4.29 18.02 15.27
CA LEU A 92 -5.61 18.03 15.92
C LEU A 92 -5.90 19.32 16.70
N ALA A 93 -4.87 20.03 17.16
CA ALA A 93 -5.01 21.33 17.80
C ALA A 93 -5.38 22.47 16.82
N LYS A 94 -5.31 22.24 15.50
CA LYS A 94 -5.77 23.19 14.50
C LYS A 94 -7.29 23.28 14.49
N ASP A 95 -7.76 24.49 14.18
CA ASP A 95 -9.17 24.84 14.03
C ASP A 95 -9.83 24.06 12.88
N GLU A 96 -11.08 23.64 13.09
CA GLU A 96 -11.89 22.89 12.11
C GLU A 96 -12.69 23.80 11.18
N GLY A 97 -12.64 25.11 11.37
CA GLY A 97 -13.35 26.08 10.54
C GLY A 97 -14.81 26.28 10.96
N PRO A 98 -15.64 26.82 10.05
CA PRO A 98 -17.05 27.07 10.29
C PRO A 98 -17.85 25.76 10.49
N PRO A 99 -19.00 25.79 11.19
CA PRO A 99 -19.82 24.60 11.45
C PRO A 99 -20.21 23.82 10.18
N GLU A 100 -20.39 24.52 9.06
CA GLU A 100 -20.75 23.92 7.76
C GLU A 100 -19.66 22.95 7.27
N MET A 101 -18.38 23.27 7.50
CA MET A 101 -17.28 22.36 7.18
C MET A 101 -17.28 21.13 8.08
N SER A 102 -17.54 21.32 9.38
CA SER A 102 -17.60 20.22 10.36
C SER A 102 -18.73 19.24 10.05
N GLU A 103 -19.91 19.71 9.62
CA GLU A 103 -21.03 18.85 9.25
C GLU A 103 -20.67 17.90 8.09
N ILE A 104 -19.98 18.41 7.05
CA ILE A 104 -19.51 17.59 5.92
C ILE A 104 -18.42 16.63 6.38
N SER A 105 -17.44 17.10 7.16
CA SER A 105 -16.36 16.27 7.71
C SER A 105 -16.89 15.10 8.56
N ASP A 106 -17.92 15.34 9.37
CA ASP A 106 -18.55 14.30 10.20
C ASP A 106 -19.24 13.23 9.33
N ALA A 107 -19.89 13.61 8.23
CA ALA A 107 -20.49 12.66 7.30
C ALA A 107 -19.43 11.77 6.61
N ILE A 108 -18.31 12.37 6.18
CA ILE A 108 -17.17 11.64 5.61
C ILE A 108 -16.58 10.69 6.68
N ARG A 109 -16.47 11.15 7.93
CA ARG A 109 -15.97 10.35 9.05
C ARG A 109 -16.81 9.12 9.34
N ASP A 110 -18.12 9.30 9.44
CA ASP A 110 -19.04 8.20 9.70
C ASP A 110 -19.02 7.18 8.55
N GLY A 111 -18.97 7.65 7.30
CA GLY A 111 -18.84 6.79 6.12
C GLY A 111 -17.53 6.00 6.09
N ALA A 112 -16.40 6.66 6.31
CA ALA A 112 -15.08 6.04 6.29
C ALA A 112 -14.90 5.02 7.44
N GLU A 113 -15.23 5.40 8.68
CA GLU A 113 -15.14 4.50 9.83
C GLU A 113 -16.13 3.31 9.69
N GLY A 114 -17.31 3.53 9.12
CA GLY A 114 -18.31 2.51 8.83
C GLY A 114 -17.85 1.49 7.76
N PHE A 115 -17.33 1.97 6.64
CA PHE A 115 -16.81 1.11 5.57
C PHE A 115 -15.59 0.33 6.05
N PHE A 116 -14.62 1.00 6.67
CA PHE A 116 -13.41 0.37 7.20
C PHE A 116 -13.75 -0.78 8.13
N ARG A 117 -14.67 -0.57 9.08
CA ARG A 117 -15.11 -1.61 10.01
C ARG A 117 -15.70 -2.82 9.30
N THR A 118 -16.45 -2.61 8.21
CA THR A 118 -17.12 -3.67 7.45
C THR A 118 -16.12 -4.43 6.58
N GLN A 119 -15.23 -3.70 5.89
CA GLN A 119 -14.16 -4.26 5.07
C GLN A 119 -13.20 -5.09 5.92
N TYR A 120 -12.62 -4.51 6.97
CA TYR A 120 -11.70 -5.23 7.85
C TYR A 120 -12.37 -6.35 8.63
N GLY A 121 -13.67 -6.23 8.95
CA GLY A 121 -14.45 -7.33 9.49
C GLY A 121 -14.56 -8.53 8.54
N THR A 122 -14.63 -8.28 7.24
CA THR A 122 -14.64 -9.32 6.19
C THR A 122 -13.25 -9.90 5.98
N ILE A 123 -12.23 -9.05 5.83
CA ILE A 123 -10.82 -9.46 5.71
C ILE A 123 -10.40 -10.30 6.92
N SER A 124 -10.77 -9.91 8.14
CA SER A 124 -10.46 -10.67 9.35
C SER A 124 -11.06 -12.08 9.34
N LYS A 125 -12.30 -12.24 8.85
CA LYS A 125 -12.92 -13.57 8.71
C LYS A 125 -12.15 -14.42 7.71
N MET A 126 -11.78 -13.85 6.57
CA MET A 126 -11.00 -14.55 5.55
C MET A 126 -9.60 -14.91 6.05
N ALA A 127 -8.95 -14.02 6.80
CA ALA A 127 -7.66 -14.28 7.43
C ALA A 127 -7.75 -15.42 8.45
N VAL A 128 -8.80 -15.50 9.26
CA VAL A 128 -9.01 -16.62 10.20
C VAL A 128 -9.20 -17.95 9.45
N VAL A 129 -9.99 -17.97 8.37
CA VAL A 129 -10.16 -19.17 7.53
C VAL A 129 -8.81 -19.62 6.95
N LEU A 130 -8.03 -18.67 6.44
CA LEU A 130 -6.70 -18.95 5.90
C LEU A 130 -5.71 -19.39 7.00
N ALA A 131 -5.76 -18.81 8.19
CA ALA A 131 -4.95 -19.22 9.33
C ALA A 131 -5.22 -20.68 9.74
N ILE A 132 -6.48 -21.11 9.70
CA ILE A 132 -6.83 -22.53 9.93
C ILE A 132 -6.26 -23.41 8.82
N ALA A 133 -6.30 -22.97 7.57
CA ALA A 133 -5.69 -23.70 6.45
C ALA A 133 -4.16 -23.82 6.62
N ILE A 134 -3.46 -22.73 6.94
CA ILE A 134 -2.01 -22.73 7.22
C ILE A 134 -1.70 -23.68 8.39
N MET A 135 -2.49 -23.62 9.48
CA MET A 135 -2.34 -24.53 10.61
C MET A 135 -2.40 -25.99 10.16
N GLY A 136 -3.41 -26.34 9.35
CA GLY A 136 -3.55 -27.69 8.79
C GLY A 136 -2.32 -28.09 7.98
N ILE A 137 -1.89 -27.24 7.03
CA ILE A 137 -0.72 -27.50 6.18
C ILE A 137 0.53 -27.77 7.01
N TYR A 138 0.80 -26.94 8.02
CA TYR A 138 2.00 -27.07 8.86
C TYR A 138 1.91 -28.18 9.91
N THR A 139 0.70 -28.63 10.26
CA THR A 139 0.51 -29.78 11.15
C THR A 139 0.74 -31.10 10.41
N PHE A 140 0.28 -31.19 9.15
CA PHE A 140 0.35 -32.43 8.35
C PHE A 140 1.60 -32.56 7.48
N ARG A 141 2.47 -31.55 7.43
CA ARG A 141 3.72 -31.62 6.66
C ARG A 141 4.77 -32.54 7.32
N LYS A 142 5.74 -33.01 6.51
CA LYS A 142 6.96 -33.63 7.05
C LYS A 142 7.86 -32.56 7.69
N SER A 143 8.53 -32.94 8.78
CA SER A 143 9.52 -32.08 9.44
C SER A 143 10.79 -32.03 8.59
N THR A 144 11.47 -30.88 8.51
CA THR A 144 12.79 -30.83 7.86
C THR A 144 13.84 -31.54 8.72
N PRO A 145 14.93 -32.07 8.14
CA PRO A 145 16.01 -32.70 8.91
C PRO A 145 16.60 -31.78 10.00
N GLU A 146 16.65 -30.47 9.71
CA GLU A 146 17.11 -29.43 10.64
C GLU A 146 16.08 -29.14 11.74
N GLN A 147 14.78 -29.27 11.45
CA GLN A 147 13.69 -29.17 12.42
C GLN A 147 13.59 -30.39 13.35
N GLU A 148 13.87 -31.57 12.81
CA GLU A 148 14.01 -32.80 13.60
C GLU A 148 15.25 -32.74 14.50
N ALA A 149 16.37 -32.21 13.99
CA ALA A 149 17.58 -31.96 14.77
C ALA A 149 17.40 -30.87 15.84
N SER A 150 16.49 -29.92 15.62
CA SER A 150 16.14 -28.90 16.60
C SER A 150 15.01 -29.29 17.55
N GLY A 151 14.41 -30.49 17.44
CA GLY A 151 13.38 -30.94 18.38
C GLY A 151 12.10 -30.07 18.43
N LEU A 152 11.87 -29.23 17.42
CA LEU A 152 10.67 -28.42 17.30
C LEU A 152 9.50 -29.30 16.82
N GLU A 153 8.49 -29.45 17.67
CA GLU A 153 7.29 -30.20 17.31
C GLU A 153 6.54 -29.51 16.16
N ARG A 154 5.94 -30.30 15.25
CA ARG A 154 5.20 -29.79 14.08
C ARG A 154 4.07 -28.82 14.49
N SER A 155 3.42 -29.11 15.62
CA SER A 155 2.38 -28.28 16.25
C SER A 155 2.90 -26.89 16.63
N SER A 156 4.08 -26.82 17.25
CA SER A 156 4.72 -25.57 17.66
C SER A 156 5.04 -24.68 16.46
N LEU A 157 5.54 -25.26 15.38
CA LEU A 157 5.85 -24.50 14.17
C LEU A 157 4.58 -24.01 13.47
N ALA A 158 3.56 -24.86 13.35
CA ALA A 158 2.27 -24.47 12.80
C ALA A 158 1.67 -23.28 13.60
N PHE A 159 1.80 -23.33 14.93
CA PHE A 159 1.38 -22.23 15.79
C PHE A 159 2.21 -20.96 15.58
N ILE A 160 3.53 -21.06 15.47
CA ILE A 160 4.43 -19.92 15.21
C ILE A 160 4.08 -19.26 13.87
N THR A 161 3.97 -20.02 12.78
CA THR A 161 3.67 -19.47 11.46
C THR A 161 2.30 -18.79 11.43
N VAL A 162 1.28 -19.40 12.05
CA VAL A 162 -0.06 -18.83 12.15
C VAL A 162 -0.07 -17.57 13.03
N LEU A 163 0.66 -17.57 14.14
CA LEU A 163 0.78 -16.40 15.01
C LEU A 163 1.48 -15.25 14.27
N SER A 164 2.57 -15.53 13.56
CA SER A 164 3.26 -14.55 12.70
C SER A 164 2.31 -13.98 11.65
N PHE A 165 1.54 -14.84 10.96
CA PHE A 165 0.54 -14.43 9.98
C PHE A 165 -0.54 -13.53 10.56
N LEU A 166 -1.16 -13.92 11.68
CA LEU A 166 -2.20 -13.12 12.31
C LEU A 166 -1.65 -11.80 12.85
N LEU A 167 -0.42 -11.78 13.37
CA LEU A 167 0.21 -10.55 13.83
C LEU A 167 0.53 -9.59 12.66
N GLY A 168 1.06 -10.11 11.55
CA GLY A 168 1.29 -9.33 10.33
C GLY A 168 0.00 -8.72 9.78
N ALA A 169 -1.07 -9.53 9.71
CA ALA A 169 -2.39 -9.07 9.31
C ALA A 169 -2.96 -8.00 10.27
N LEU A 170 -2.81 -8.19 11.58
CA LEU A 170 -3.25 -7.24 12.59
C LEU A 170 -2.49 -5.92 12.48
N CYS A 171 -1.16 -5.96 12.42
CA CYS A 171 -0.32 -4.76 12.33
C CYS A 171 -0.60 -3.97 11.05
N SER A 172 -0.71 -4.65 9.90
CA SER A 172 -1.09 -4.01 8.63
C SER A 172 -2.45 -3.33 8.72
N GLY A 173 -3.44 -4.00 9.33
CA GLY A 173 -4.77 -3.41 9.49
C GLY A 173 -4.84 -2.24 10.47
N VAL A 174 -4.08 -2.30 11.56
CA VAL A 174 -3.96 -1.17 12.51
C VAL A 174 -3.26 0.01 11.84
N ALA A 175 -2.21 -0.23 11.05
CA ALA A 175 -1.51 0.81 10.30
C ALA A 175 -2.46 1.53 9.32
N GLY A 176 -3.24 0.78 8.54
CA GLY A 176 -4.27 1.33 7.64
C GLY A 176 -5.35 2.13 8.39
N TYR A 177 -5.82 1.62 9.54
CA TYR A 177 -6.80 2.32 10.37
C TYR A 177 -6.26 3.66 10.89
N ILE A 178 -5.04 3.69 11.42
CA ILE A 178 -4.44 4.90 11.99
C ILE A 178 -4.25 5.96 10.91
N GLY A 179 -3.84 5.55 9.70
CA GLY A 179 -3.74 6.44 8.54
C GLY A 179 -5.07 7.10 8.21
N MET A 180 -6.12 6.31 7.98
CA MET A 180 -7.47 6.85 7.74
C MET A 180 -7.98 7.71 8.90
N TRP A 181 -7.75 7.29 10.15
CA TRP A 181 -8.23 8.00 11.33
C TRP A 181 -7.69 9.44 11.40
N VAL A 182 -6.43 9.66 11.04
CA VAL A 182 -5.85 11.01 10.98
C VAL A 182 -6.34 11.75 9.75
N SER A 183 -6.43 11.10 8.58
CA SER A 183 -6.76 11.77 7.31
C SER A 183 -8.14 12.43 7.38
N VAL A 184 -9.15 11.69 7.88
CA VAL A 184 -10.52 12.21 8.01
C VAL A 184 -10.67 13.29 9.08
N ARG A 185 -9.68 13.45 9.98
CA ARG A 185 -9.64 14.54 10.96
C ARG A 185 -8.78 15.71 10.48
N ALA A 186 -7.83 15.45 9.59
CA ALA A 186 -6.94 16.45 9.04
C ALA A 186 -7.58 17.22 7.87
N ASN A 187 -8.39 16.56 7.02
CA ASN A 187 -9.01 17.17 5.84
C ASN A 187 -9.71 18.52 6.15
N VAL A 188 -10.60 18.57 7.14
CA VAL A 188 -11.33 19.78 7.54
C VAL A 188 -10.40 20.88 8.05
N ARG A 189 -9.29 20.50 8.69
CA ARG A 189 -8.28 21.43 9.21
C ARG A 189 -7.43 22.00 8.08
N VAL A 190 -7.23 21.22 7.02
CA VAL A 190 -6.60 21.69 5.77
C VAL A 190 -7.55 22.66 5.07
N SER A 191 -8.85 22.37 4.99
CA SER A 191 -9.87 23.29 4.48
C SER A 191 -9.90 24.62 5.26
N SER A 192 -9.88 24.56 6.60
CA SER A 192 -9.81 25.77 7.44
C SER A 192 -8.49 26.53 7.23
N ALA A 193 -7.36 25.83 7.09
CA ALA A 193 -6.06 26.46 6.83
C ALA A 193 -5.98 27.11 5.44
N ALA A 194 -6.63 26.54 4.43
CA ALA A 194 -6.68 27.10 3.07
C ALA A 194 -7.32 28.49 3.05
N ARG A 195 -8.28 28.77 3.96
CA ARG A 195 -8.87 30.11 4.14
C ARG A 195 -7.86 31.17 4.57
N ARG A 196 -6.71 30.77 5.10
CA ARG A 196 -5.65 31.67 5.61
C ARG A 196 -4.45 31.70 4.68
N SER A 197 -3.92 30.54 4.29
CA SER A 197 -2.83 30.45 3.32
C SER A 197 -2.62 29.04 2.76
N ALA A 198 -2.20 28.96 1.50
CA ALA A 198 -1.77 27.71 0.87
C ALA A 198 -0.59 27.05 1.61
N ARG A 199 0.31 27.85 2.20
CA ARG A 199 1.48 27.35 2.94
C ARG A 199 1.09 26.65 4.24
N GLU A 200 0.13 27.21 4.97
CA GLU A 200 -0.40 26.59 6.18
C GLU A 200 -1.17 25.31 5.83
N ALA A 201 -2.03 25.34 4.81
CA ALA A 201 -2.77 24.16 4.35
C ALA A 201 -1.84 23.01 3.93
N LEU A 202 -0.81 23.32 3.12
CA LEU A 202 0.25 22.38 2.74
C LEU A 202 0.93 21.77 3.97
N GLN A 203 1.28 22.60 4.97
CA GLN A 203 1.97 22.11 6.17
C GLN A 203 1.07 21.19 7.01
N VAL A 204 -0.21 21.50 7.15
CA VAL A 204 -1.17 20.68 7.91
C VAL A 204 -1.36 19.33 7.21
N ALA A 205 -1.60 19.35 5.89
CA ALA A 205 -1.77 18.14 5.10
C ALA A 205 -0.51 17.26 5.14
N LEU A 206 0.68 17.86 4.94
CA LEU A 206 1.95 17.15 4.98
C LEU A 206 2.24 16.52 6.34
N ARG A 207 2.00 17.24 7.45
CA ARG A 207 2.26 16.71 8.79
C ARG A 207 1.27 15.61 9.19
N ALA A 208 0.04 15.68 8.70
CA ALA A 208 -0.93 14.60 8.84
C ALA A 208 -0.49 13.36 8.07
N GLY A 209 -0.05 13.51 6.81
CA GLY A 209 0.55 12.42 6.04
C GLY A 209 1.81 11.85 6.70
N GLY A 210 2.64 12.72 7.27
CA GLY A 210 3.85 12.35 8.00
C GLY A 210 3.59 11.55 9.28
N PHE A 211 2.51 11.85 10.00
CA PHE A 211 2.07 11.00 11.11
C PHE A 211 1.73 9.59 10.62
N SER A 212 0.91 9.48 9.57
CA SER A 212 0.50 8.19 9.00
C SER A 212 1.72 7.38 8.58
N ALA A 213 2.62 7.99 7.81
CA ALA A 213 3.82 7.33 7.30
C ALA A 213 4.78 6.85 8.41
N LEU A 214 5.07 7.70 9.41
CA LEU A 214 5.95 7.33 10.52
C LEU A 214 5.38 6.18 11.34
N ILE A 215 4.05 6.15 11.57
CA ILE A 215 3.41 5.02 12.25
C ILE A 215 3.47 3.75 11.42
N VAL A 216 3.17 3.82 10.11
CA VAL A 216 3.24 2.67 9.20
C VAL A 216 4.63 2.03 9.25
N VAL A 217 5.69 2.81 8.99
CA VAL A 217 7.07 2.30 8.97
C VAL A 217 7.50 1.82 10.36
N ALA A 218 7.17 2.58 11.43
CA ALA A 218 7.56 2.18 12.79
C ALA A 218 6.87 0.90 13.23
N MET A 219 5.60 0.70 12.88
CA MET A 219 4.88 -0.54 13.18
C MET A 219 5.44 -1.73 12.41
N THR A 220 5.86 -1.53 11.15
CA THR A 220 6.51 -2.60 10.38
C THR A 220 7.80 -3.05 11.05
N VAL A 221 8.71 -2.11 11.30
CA VAL A 221 10.02 -2.39 11.90
C VAL A 221 9.87 -2.95 13.31
N LEU A 222 9.01 -2.35 14.13
CA LEU A 222 8.73 -2.82 15.49
C LEU A 222 8.14 -4.22 15.49
N GLY A 223 7.18 -4.51 14.60
CA GLY A 223 6.54 -5.83 14.54
C GLY A 223 7.53 -6.94 14.19
N VAL A 224 8.40 -6.71 13.20
CA VAL A 224 9.45 -7.67 12.82
C VAL A 224 10.50 -7.81 13.94
N ALA A 225 10.96 -6.69 14.52
CA ALA A 225 11.94 -6.73 15.61
C ALA A 225 11.41 -7.45 16.86
N VAL A 226 10.16 -7.21 17.24
CA VAL A 226 9.52 -7.88 18.38
C VAL A 226 9.34 -9.37 18.13
N LEU A 227 8.89 -9.76 16.92
CA LEU A 227 8.80 -11.18 16.56
C LEU A 227 10.17 -11.87 16.58
N TYR A 228 11.17 -11.26 15.93
CA TYR A 228 12.53 -11.77 15.90
C TYR A 228 13.08 -11.99 17.32
N SER A 229 12.99 -10.98 18.18
CA SER A 229 13.50 -11.07 19.56
C SER A 229 12.70 -12.03 20.43
N SER A 230 11.38 -12.07 20.27
CA SER A 230 10.55 -13.02 21.02
C SER A 230 10.93 -14.45 20.65
N PHE A 231 11.01 -14.77 19.37
CA PHE A 231 11.40 -16.12 18.93
C PHE A 231 12.84 -16.45 19.31
N SER A 232 13.77 -15.50 19.21
CA SER A 232 15.16 -15.68 19.65
C SER A 232 15.24 -16.09 21.12
N VAL A 233 14.49 -15.42 22.00
CA VAL A 233 14.51 -15.67 23.45
C VAL A 233 13.71 -16.92 23.83
N PHE A 234 12.51 -17.10 23.28
CA PHE A 234 11.64 -18.24 23.63
C PHE A 234 12.16 -19.57 23.10
N LEU A 235 12.78 -19.58 21.92
CA LEU A 235 13.41 -20.79 21.34
C LEU A 235 14.85 -20.98 21.83
N ASN A 236 15.39 -20.01 22.58
CA ASN A 236 16.75 -20.00 23.12
C ASN A 236 17.81 -20.29 22.02
N VAL A 237 17.75 -19.47 20.96
CA VAL A 237 18.64 -19.58 19.78
C VAL A 237 20.10 -19.41 20.21
N ASP A 238 21.00 -20.23 19.66
CA ASP A 238 22.45 -20.30 20.00
C ASP A 238 22.81 -20.76 21.43
N GLY A 239 21.85 -21.25 22.24
CA GLY A 239 22.14 -21.79 23.59
C GLY A 239 21.13 -22.79 24.17
N GLY A 240 20.09 -23.15 23.42
CA GLY A 240 18.98 -23.99 23.87
C GLY A 240 19.10 -25.49 23.55
N PRO A 241 18.21 -26.32 24.12
CA PRO A 241 18.14 -27.77 23.84
C PRO A 241 17.80 -28.10 22.37
N HIS A 242 17.42 -27.08 21.60
CA HIS A 242 16.89 -27.16 20.25
C HIS A 242 17.91 -26.78 19.16
N ASN A 243 19.20 -26.53 19.43
CA ASN A 243 20.28 -26.32 18.42
C ASN A 243 19.99 -25.37 17.22
N MET A 244 18.97 -24.51 17.29
CA MET A 244 18.62 -23.59 16.21
C MET A 244 19.64 -22.46 16.15
N LYS A 245 20.14 -22.19 14.94
CA LYS A 245 21.09 -21.11 14.68
C LYS A 245 20.39 -19.81 14.33
N THR A 246 21.02 -18.69 14.67
CA THR A 246 20.53 -17.35 14.31
C THR A 246 20.23 -17.17 12.81
N THR A 247 20.92 -17.89 11.93
CA THR A 247 20.72 -17.82 10.46
C THR A 247 19.39 -18.41 9.97
N GLU A 248 18.72 -19.23 10.76
CA GLU A 248 17.47 -19.93 10.38
C GLU A 248 16.21 -19.23 10.91
N LEU A 249 16.39 -18.32 11.89
CA LEU A 249 15.31 -17.57 12.51
C LEU A 249 14.47 -16.71 11.53
N PRO A 250 15.05 -16.04 10.50
CA PRO A 250 14.28 -15.24 9.56
C PRO A 250 13.16 -16.00 8.82
N LEU A 251 13.33 -17.30 8.58
CA LEU A 251 12.33 -18.13 7.89
C LEU A 251 11.02 -18.24 8.69
N LEU A 252 11.09 -18.14 10.02
CA LEU A 252 9.91 -18.15 10.89
C LEU A 252 9.08 -16.86 10.81
N LEU A 253 9.67 -15.79 10.27
CA LEU A 253 9.04 -14.49 10.13
C LEU A 253 8.24 -14.34 8.84
N VAL A 254 8.40 -15.25 7.86
CA VAL A 254 7.71 -15.21 6.56
C VAL A 254 6.19 -15.11 6.72
N GLY A 255 5.63 -15.77 7.74
CA GLY A 255 4.21 -15.65 8.07
C GLY A 255 3.75 -14.21 8.25
N TYR A 256 4.57 -13.35 8.89
CA TYR A 256 4.27 -11.93 9.10
C TYR A 256 4.12 -11.17 7.79
N GLY A 257 5.08 -11.36 6.86
CA GLY A 257 5.01 -10.78 5.52
C GLY A 257 3.76 -11.24 4.78
N PHE A 258 3.46 -12.54 4.82
CA PHE A 258 2.25 -13.07 4.17
C PHE A 258 0.94 -12.51 4.76
N GLY A 259 0.85 -12.38 6.09
CA GLY A 259 -0.29 -11.75 6.74
C GLY A 259 -0.49 -10.29 6.33
N ALA A 260 0.60 -9.55 6.20
CA ALA A 260 0.60 -8.18 5.70
C ALA A 260 0.11 -8.10 4.25
N SER A 261 0.64 -8.95 3.34
CA SER A 261 0.25 -8.99 1.93
C SER A 261 -1.20 -9.39 1.73
N PHE A 262 -1.69 -10.31 2.55
CA PHE A 262 -3.08 -10.73 2.52
C PHE A 262 -4.01 -9.55 2.81
N VAL A 263 -3.77 -8.82 3.90
CA VAL A 263 -4.60 -7.66 4.26
C VAL A 263 -4.46 -6.53 3.24
N ALA A 264 -3.24 -6.24 2.80
CA ALA A 264 -2.97 -5.19 1.81
C ALA A 264 -3.70 -5.43 0.49
N LEU A 265 -3.74 -6.67 -0.01
CA LEU A 265 -4.41 -6.98 -1.29
C LEU A 265 -5.90 -6.67 -1.23
N PHE A 266 -6.59 -7.14 -0.19
CA PHE A 266 -8.04 -6.90 -0.04
C PHE A 266 -8.36 -5.46 0.37
N ALA A 267 -7.47 -4.80 1.11
CA ALA A 267 -7.60 -3.37 1.40
C ALA A 267 -7.52 -2.55 0.12
N GLN A 268 -6.50 -2.80 -0.73
CA GLN A 268 -6.27 -2.08 -1.99
C GLN A 268 -7.38 -2.35 -3.00
N LEU A 269 -7.79 -3.61 -3.16
CA LEU A 269 -8.83 -3.97 -4.11
C LEU A 269 -10.20 -3.45 -3.65
N GLY A 270 -10.58 -3.69 -2.39
CA GLY A 270 -11.88 -3.25 -1.86
C GLY A 270 -12.00 -1.73 -1.74
N GLY A 271 -10.93 -1.07 -1.29
CA GLY A 271 -10.84 0.38 -1.20
C GLY A 271 -10.83 1.03 -2.58
N GLY A 272 -10.03 0.49 -3.51
CA GLY A 272 -9.96 0.94 -4.91
C GLY A 272 -11.30 0.83 -5.65
N ILE A 273 -11.98 -0.32 -5.54
CA ILE A 273 -13.33 -0.47 -6.11
C ILE A 273 -14.30 0.54 -5.51
N TYR A 274 -14.21 0.77 -4.20
CA TYR A 274 -15.08 1.73 -3.52
C TYR A 274 -14.87 3.16 -4.04
N THR A 275 -13.65 3.68 -3.96
CA THR A 275 -13.34 5.07 -4.38
C THR A 275 -13.68 5.29 -5.85
N LYS A 276 -13.14 4.46 -6.75
CA LYS A 276 -13.30 4.73 -8.18
C LYS A 276 -14.71 4.49 -8.71
N ALA A 277 -15.49 3.63 -8.06
CA ALA A 277 -16.90 3.50 -8.45
C ALA A 277 -17.74 4.70 -8.00
N ALA A 278 -17.41 5.30 -6.85
CA ALA A 278 -18.05 6.52 -6.39
C ALA A 278 -17.65 7.72 -7.26
N ASP A 279 -16.34 7.90 -7.51
CA ASP A 279 -15.72 8.92 -8.35
C ASP A 279 -16.33 8.93 -9.77
N VAL A 280 -16.21 7.82 -10.52
CA VAL A 280 -16.77 7.69 -11.87
C VAL A 280 -18.29 7.91 -11.88
N GLY A 281 -19.00 7.46 -10.84
CA GLY A 281 -20.43 7.67 -10.71
C GLY A 281 -20.83 9.12 -10.45
N ALA A 282 -20.07 9.82 -9.61
CA ALA A 282 -20.26 11.22 -9.29
C ALA A 282 -19.95 12.10 -10.50
N ASP A 283 -18.81 11.87 -11.15
CA ASP A 283 -18.30 12.68 -12.25
C ASP A 283 -19.12 12.54 -13.53
N LEU A 284 -19.50 11.31 -13.90
CA LEU A 284 -20.23 11.08 -15.14
C LEU A 284 -21.62 11.73 -15.09
N VAL A 285 -22.35 11.59 -13.99
CA VAL A 285 -23.68 12.19 -13.88
C VAL A 285 -23.60 13.67 -13.54
N GLY A 286 -22.69 14.07 -12.65
CA GLY A 286 -22.51 15.47 -12.25
C GLY A 286 -21.96 16.33 -13.39
N LYS A 287 -20.71 16.08 -13.79
CA LYS A 287 -19.97 16.93 -14.73
C LYS A 287 -20.47 16.76 -16.17
N VAL A 288 -20.69 15.53 -16.63
CA VAL A 288 -20.98 15.26 -18.05
C VAL A 288 -22.47 15.39 -18.38
N GLU A 289 -23.35 14.84 -17.55
CA GLU A 289 -24.80 14.86 -17.83
C GLU A 289 -25.49 16.13 -17.35
N GLN A 290 -25.19 16.60 -16.12
CA GLN A 290 -25.88 17.73 -15.51
C GLN A 290 -25.10 19.06 -15.61
N GLY A 291 -23.80 19.02 -15.91
CA GLY A 291 -22.95 20.20 -16.00
C GLY A 291 -22.78 20.94 -14.67
N ILE A 292 -22.91 20.23 -13.54
CA ILE A 292 -22.65 20.80 -12.20
C ILE A 292 -21.16 20.70 -11.86
N PRO A 293 -20.65 21.57 -10.96
CA PRO A 293 -19.27 21.50 -10.48
C PRO A 293 -18.88 20.12 -9.91
N GLU A 294 -17.56 19.87 -9.89
CA GLU A 294 -16.94 18.79 -9.11
C GLU A 294 -17.28 18.95 -7.63
N ASP A 295 -17.47 17.86 -6.89
CA ASP A 295 -17.79 17.88 -5.45
C ASP A 295 -19.06 18.67 -5.05
N ASP A 296 -19.97 18.94 -5.99
CA ASP A 296 -21.14 19.77 -5.71
C ASP A 296 -22.08 19.08 -4.69
N PRO A 297 -22.56 19.80 -3.65
CA PRO A 297 -23.41 19.23 -2.61
C PRO A 297 -24.80 18.78 -3.09
N ARG A 298 -25.15 19.00 -4.36
CA ARG A 298 -26.35 18.43 -4.99
C ARG A 298 -26.14 16.97 -5.39
N ASN A 299 -24.91 16.55 -5.63
CA ASN A 299 -24.62 15.22 -6.12
C ASN A 299 -24.58 14.18 -4.98
N PRO A 300 -25.49 13.19 -4.94
CA PRO A 300 -25.57 12.21 -3.87
C PRO A 300 -24.33 11.30 -3.75
N ALA A 301 -23.48 11.22 -4.78
CA ALA A 301 -22.29 10.36 -4.77
C ALA A 301 -21.06 11.03 -4.13
N VAL A 302 -21.03 12.36 -3.93
CA VAL A 302 -19.82 13.07 -3.48
C VAL A 302 -19.35 12.63 -2.10
N ILE A 303 -20.25 12.40 -1.13
CA ILE A 303 -19.83 11.85 0.17
C ILE A 303 -19.22 10.44 0.01
N ALA A 304 -19.74 9.62 -0.90
CA ALA A 304 -19.15 8.30 -1.15
C ALA A 304 -17.76 8.43 -1.78
N ASP A 305 -17.56 9.41 -2.66
CA ASP A 305 -16.27 9.70 -3.28
C ASP A 305 -15.21 10.13 -2.24
N LEU A 306 -15.54 11.16 -1.44
CA LEU A 306 -14.66 11.65 -0.38
C LEU A 306 -14.38 10.60 0.71
N VAL A 307 -15.35 9.73 1.01
CA VAL A 307 -15.12 8.55 1.86
C VAL A 307 -14.10 7.61 1.20
N GLY A 308 -14.23 7.43 -0.11
CA GLY A 308 -13.35 6.64 -0.96
C GLY A 308 -11.88 7.03 -0.84
N ASP A 309 -11.55 8.30 -0.91
CA ASP A 309 -10.15 8.76 -0.80
C ASP A 309 -9.51 8.36 0.53
N ASN A 310 -10.30 8.30 1.60
CA ASN A 310 -9.80 7.93 2.92
C ASN A 310 -9.63 6.41 3.07
N VAL A 311 -10.51 5.60 2.48
CA VAL A 311 -10.49 4.14 2.63
C VAL A 311 -9.66 3.43 1.56
N GLY A 312 -9.60 3.99 0.36
CA GLY A 312 -8.75 3.55 -0.75
C GLY A 312 -7.40 4.23 -0.68
N ASP A 313 -7.35 5.53 -0.93
CA ASP A 313 -6.09 6.23 -1.16
C ASP A 313 -5.29 6.53 0.12
N CYS A 314 -5.90 6.48 1.32
CA CYS A 314 -5.18 6.55 2.59
C CYS A 314 -4.99 5.17 3.24
N ALA A 315 -6.07 4.50 3.68
CA ALA A 315 -5.92 3.26 4.45
C ALA A 315 -5.19 2.16 3.67
N ALA A 316 -5.57 1.94 2.41
CA ALA A 316 -4.98 0.86 1.62
C ALA A 316 -3.53 1.15 1.25
N ARG A 317 -3.17 2.40 0.96
CA ARG A 317 -1.77 2.81 0.72
C ARG A 317 -0.88 2.60 1.92
N GLY A 318 -1.39 2.88 3.13
CA GLY A 318 -0.67 2.56 4.36
C GLY A 318 -0.40 1.06 4.50
N ALA A 319 -1.39 0.21 4.16
CA ALA A 319 -1.26 -1.24 4.20
C ALA A 319 -0.32 -1.80 3.12
N ASP A 320 -0.35 -1.26 1.90
CA ASP A 320 0.56 -1.64 0.81
C ASP A 320 2.02 -1.32 1.14
N LEU A 321 2.32 -0.11 1.61
CA LEU A 321 3.70 0.22 1.94
C LEU A 321 4.19 -0.52 3.18
N PHE A 322 3.32 -0.72 4.18
CA PHE A 322 3.60 -1.58 5.32
C PHE A 322 4.08 -2.95 4.86
N GLU A 323 3.36 -3.55 3.92
CA GLU A 323 3.69 -4.85 3.36
C GLU A 323 4.98 -4.81 2.54
N SER A 324 5.18 -3.80 1.71
CA SER A 324 6.38 -3.66 0.88
C SER A 324 7.64 -3.69 1.73
N ILE A 325 7.64 -2.94 2.82
CA ILE A 325 8.75 -2.87 3.78
C ILE A 325 8.86 -4.19 4.55
N ALA A 326 7.76 -4.80 4.97
CA ALA A 326 7.79 -6.07 5.70
C ALA A 326 8.39 -7.20 4.84
N ALA A 327 7.95 -7.32 3.59
CA ALA A 327 8.41 -8.33 2.65
C ALA A 327 9.89 -8.13 2.31
N GLU A 328 10.32 -6.89 2.10
CA GLU A 328 11.74 -6.57 1.87
C GLU A 328 12.59 -6.92 3.09
N ILE A 329 12.25 -6.45 4.29
CA ILE A 329 13.01 -6.72 5.52
C ILE A 329 13.18 -8.23 5.71
N ILE A 330 12.09 -9.01 5.62
CA ILE A 330 12.13 -10.47 5.84
C ILE A 330 12.99 -11.15 4.78
N SER A 331 12.81 -10.79 3.49
CA SER A 331 13.59 -11.40 2.40
C SER A 331 15.08 -11.10 2.52
N ALA A 332 15.42 -9.88 2.90
CA ALA A 332 16.78 -9.48 3.16
C ALA A 332 17.40 -10.19 4.37
N MET A 333 16.63 -10.36 5.45
CA MET A 333 17.07 -11.14 6.63
C MET A 333 17.39 -12.58 6.23
N ILE A 334 16.54 -13.21 5.40
CA ILE A 334 16.75 -14.57 4.89
C ILE A 334 18.01 -14.66 4.04
N LEU A 335 18.18 -13.74 3.08
CA LEU A 335 19.37 -13.72 2.21
C LEU A 335 20.65 -13.42 3.00
N GLY A 336 20.60 -12.50 3.95
CA GLY A 336 21.72 -12.20 4.85
C GLY A 336 22.12 -13.41 5.68
N GLY A 337 21.14 -14.13 6.25
CA GLY A 337 21.37 -15.36 7.00
C GLY A 337 21.92 -16.51 6.13
N SER A 338 21.35 -16.73 4.95
CA SER A 338 21.78 -17.75 3.98
C SER A 338 23.21 -17.50 3.49
N MET A 339 23.52 -16.24 3.13
CA MET A 339 24.88 -15.84 2.74
C MET A 339 25.86 -16.03 3.90
N ALA A 340 25.53 -15.58 5.11
CA ALA A 340 26.40 -15.72 6.27
C ALA A 340 26.68 -17.20 6.63
N LYS A 341 25.65 -18.06 6.50
CA LYS A 341 25.78 -19.52 6.68
C LYS A 341 26.76 -20.13 5.66
N ARG A 342 26.67 -19.73 4.38
CA ARG A 342 27.57 -20.21 3.30
C ARG A 342 29.02 -19.74 3.50
N CYS A 343 29.22 -18.51 3.98
CA CYS A 343 30.55 -17.94 4.26
C CYS A 343 31.16 -18.37 5.60
N LYS A 344 30.42 -19.09 6.45
CA LYS A 344 30.86 -19.46 7.82
C LYS A 344 31.31 -18.24 8.65
N LEU A 345 30.54 -17.14 8.55
CA LEU A 345 30.80 -15.95 9.36
C LEU A 345 30.58 -16.27 10.85
N GLU A 346 31.49 -15.80 11.72
CA GLU A 346 31.40 -15.99 13.16
C GLU A 346 30.20 -15.25 13.77
N ASP A 347 29.92 -14.04 13.28
CA ASP A 347 28.76 -13.24 13.68
C ASP A 347 27.87 -12.88 12.46
N PRO A 348 26.77 -13.61 12.23
CA PRO A 348 25.83 -13.32 11.15
C PRO A 348 24.86 -12.17 11.48
N SER A 349 24.81 -11.70 12.73
CA SER A 349 23.75 -10.81 13.21
C SER A 349 23.72 -9.46 12.49
N GLY A 350 24.89 -8.93 12.10
CA GLY A 350 25.01 -7.68 11.34
C GLY A 350 24.27 -7.74 10.00
N PHE A 351 24.41 -8.82 9.24
CA PHE A 351 23.77 -8.99 7.94
C PHE A 351 22.26 -9.24 8.04
N ILE A 352 21.85 -9.99 9.06
CA ILE A 352 20.43 -10.31 9.29
C ILE A 352 19.69 -9.05 9.77
N LEU A 353 20.24 -8.30 10.73
CA LEU A 353 19.55 -7.16 11.34
C LEU A 353 19.74 -5.84 10.57
N PHE A 354 20.60 -5.82 9.54
CA PHE A 354 20.84 -4.66 8.68
C PHE A 354 19.56 -3.97 8.17
N PRO A 355 18.58 -4.65 7.55
CA PRO A 355 17.34 -4.02 7.08
C PRO A 355 16.57 -3.28 8.19
N LEU A 356 16.53 -3.81 9.41
CA LEU A 356 15.83 -3.15 10.53
C LEU A 356 16.51 -1.82 10.91
N VAL A 357 17.84 -1.76 10.82
CA VAL A 357 18.60 -0.54 11.10
C VAL A 357 18.42 0.49 9.99
N VAL A 358 18.42 0.07 8.71
CA VAL A 358 18.15 0.96 7.58
C VAL A 358 16.79 1.64 7.75
N HIS A 359 15.73 0.88 8.02
CA HIS A 359 14.38 1.45 8.21
C HIS A 359 14.22 2.21 9.53
N SER A 360 15.01 1.90 10.56
CA SER A 360 15.09 2.75 11.75
C SER A 360 15.66 4.12 11.40
N PHE A 361 16.70 4.19 10.58
CA PHE A 361 17.21 5.47 10.09
C PHE A 361 16.25 6.16 9.12
N ASP A 362 15.50 5.43 8.27
CA ASP A 362 14.42 6.00 7.44
C ASP A 362 13.45 6.83 8.30
N LEU A 363 12.98 6.28 9.43
CA LEU A 363 12.12 7.01 10.37
C LEU A 363 12.72 8.35 10.80
N VAL A 364 14.03 8.38 11.09
CA VAL A 364 14.72 9.59 11.56
C VAL A 364 14.90 10.61 10.43
N VAL A 365 15.38 10.17 9.27
CA VAL A 365 15.64 11.09 8.14
C VAL A 365 14.34 11.62 7.56
N SER A 366 13.31 10.78 7.45
CA SER A 366 11.97 11.16 7.01
C SER A 366 11.33 12.15 7.99
N ALA A 367 11.46 11.93 9.30
CA ALA A 367 11.02 12.88 10.32
C ALA A 367 11.68 14.27 10.18
N ILE A 368 13.00 14.31 9.97
CA ILE A 368 13.73 15.57 9.75
C ILE A 368 13.23 16.27 8.48
N GLY A 369 13.05 15.52 7.39
CA GLY A 369 12.48 16.02 6.14
C GLY A 369 11.11 16.66 6.35
N ILE A 370 10.20 15.98 7.05
CA ILE A 370 8.83 16.47 7.32
C ILE A 370 8.88 17.75 8.18
N LEU A 371 9.71 17.77 9.22
CA LEU A 371 9.83 18.91 10.13
C LEU A 371 10.53 20.13 9.51
N SER A 372 11.37 19.92 8.49
CA SER A 372 12.07 21.00 7.78
C SER A 372 11.11 21.97 7.09
N ILE A 373 9.90 21.51 6.74
CA ILE A 373 8.89 22.31 6.04
C ILE A 373 8.14 23.20 7.04
N LYS A 374 8.44 24.50 6.97
CA LYS A 374 7.84 25.55 7.81
C LYS A 374 6.55 26.12 7.20
N GLY A 375 5.65 26.60 8.06
CA GLY A 375 4.34 27.15 7.65
C GLY A 375 4.39 28.63 7.27
N THR A 376 5.50 29.31 7.51
CA THR A 376 5.74 30.70 7.11
C THR A 376 6.50 30.74 5.80
N ARG A 377 6.10 31.64 4.91
CA ARG A 377 6.80 31.95 3.67
C ARG A 377 8.25 32.36 3.95
N ASP A 378 9.17 31.98 3.07
CA ASP A 378 10.54 32.46 3.16
C ASP A 378 10.58 33.96 2.79
N PRO A 379 11.08 34.85 3.68
CA PRO A 379 11.21 36.28 3.38
C PRO A 379 12.04 36.57 2.12
N SER A 380 12.89 35.63 1.69
CA SER A 380 13.75 35.75 0.51
C SER A 380 13.09 35.32 -0.82
N SER A 381 11.89 34.72 -0.77
CA SER A 381 11.18 34.23 -1.96
C SER A 381 10.55 35.37 -2.76
N LYS A 382 10.96 35.52 -4.03
CA LYS A 382 10.52 36.57 -4.96
C LYS A 382 9.19 36.26 -5.69
N SER A 383 8.69 35.01 -5.68
CA SER A 383 7.47 34.63 -6.39
C SER A 383 6.20 34.94 -5.57
N VAL A 384 5.11 35.39 -6.20
CA VAL A 384 3.86 35.72 -5.49
C VAL A 384 3.22 34.47 -4.87
N VAL A 385 3.38 33.30 -5.51
CA VAL A 385 2.96 31.97 -5.04
C VAL A 385 4.16 31.03 -5.08
N GLU A 386 4.44 30.29 -4.00
CA GLU A 386 5.44 29.20 -4.01
C GLU A 386 4.78 27.92 -4.53
N ASP A 387 5.39 27.26 -5.51
CA ASP A 387 4.93 25.96 -6.02
C ASP A 387 4.97 24.90 -4.89
N PRO A 388 3.83 24.33 -4.46
CA PRO A 388 3.81 23.34 -3.39
C PRO A 388 4.65 22.11 -3.71
N MET A 389 4.74 21.71 -4.98
CA MET A 389 5.58 20.58 -5.39
C MET A 389 7.06 20.87 -5.13
N ALA A 390 7.54 22.07 -5.44
CA ALA A 390 8.93 22.45 -5.19
C ALA A 390 9.26 22.45 -3.68
N ILE A 391 8.28 22.71 -2.82
CA ILE A 391 8.44 22.66 -1.37
C ILE A 391 8.57 21.21 -0.89
N LEU A 392 7.71 20.31 -1.37
CA LEU A 392 7.78 18.87 -1.07
C LEU A 392 9.11 18.29 -1.56
N GLN A 393 9.54 18.65 -2.77
CA GLN A 393 10.83 18.23 -3.34
C GLN A 393 12.04 18.72 -2.54
N LYS A 394 11.98 19.90 -1.92
CA LYS A 394 13.03 20.39 -1.01
C LYS A 394 13.15 19.50 0.23
N GLY A 395 12.02 19.13 0.85
CA GLY A 395 12.01 18.21 1.98
C GLY A 395 12.45 16.79 1.60
N TYR A 396 12.05 16.32 0.42
CA TYR A 396 12.51 15.03 -0.12
C TYR A 396 14.02 15.04 -0.39
N SER A 397 14.56 16.08 -1.04
CA SER A 397 16.00 16.23 -1.31
C SER A 397 16.83 16.21 -0.02
N LEU A 398 16.36 16.88 1.04
CA LEU A 398 17.01 16.83 2.36
C LEU A 398 16.98 15.41 2.94
N THR A 399 15.82 14.75 2.86
CA THR A 399 15.67 13.35 3.31
C THR A 399 16.63 12.43 2.56
N LEU A 400 16.72 12.57 1.24
CA LEU A 400 17.59 11.79 0.37
C LEU A 400 19.07 11.97 0.72
N PHE A 401 19.50 13.21 0.94
CA PHE A 401 20.87 13.52 1.37
C PHE A 401 21.21 12.87 2.72
N LEU A 402 20.31 12.99 3.70
CA LEU A 402 20.51 12.37 5.01
C LEU A 402 20.43 10.83 4.93
N ALA A 403 19.57 10.28 4.08
CA ALA A 403 19.47 8.84 3.84
C ALA A 403 20.78 8.28 3.28
N VAL A 404 21.42 8.95 2.32
CA VAL A 404 22.75 8.57 1.80
C VAL A 404 23.80 8.47 2.91
N ILE A 405 23.83 9.46 3.81
CA ILE A 405 24.78 9.49 4.93
C ILE A 405 24.47 8.36 5.93
N ALA A 406 23.20 8.25 6.36
CA ALA A 406 22.78 7.25 7.33
C ALA A 406 22.95 5.83 6.81
N PHE A 407 22.64 5.58 5.53
CA PHE A 407 22.80 4.30 4.87
C PHE A 407 24.27 3.90 4.79
N THR A 408 25.15 4.80 4.34
CA THR A 408 26.60 4.55 4.27
C THR A 408 27.21 4.33 5.66
N GLY A 409 26.74 5.07 6.68
CA GLY A 409 27.14 4.83 8.07
C GLY A 409 26.69 3.45 8.58
N SER A 410 25.47 3.04 8.23
CA SER A 410 24.90 1.75 8.63
C SER A 410 25.63 0.57 8.00
N THR A 411 26.02 0.66 6.72
CA THR A 411 26.82 -0.38 6.07
C THR A 411 28.18 -0.51 6.73
N ARG A 412 28.85 0.61 7.03
CA ARG A 412 30.14 0.59 7.74
C ARG A 412 30.05 0.01 9.14
N TRP A 413 28.93 0.23 9.83
CA TRP A 413 28.69 -0.27 11.18
C TRP A 413 28.41 -1.78 11.20
N LEU A 414 27.52 -2.27 10.32
CA LEU A 414 27.00 -3.64 10.42
C LEU A 414 27.58 -4.63 9.41
N LEU A 415 28.06 -4.17 8.25
CA LEU A 415 28.53 -5.03 7.16
C LEU A 415 30.06 -5.05 7.04
N TYR A 416 30.77 -4.50 8.03
CA TYR A 416 32.21 -4.64 8.15
C TYR A 416 32.54 -5.99 8.81
N THR A 417 33.41 -6.77 8.17
CA THR A 417 33.92 -8.03 8.73
C THR A 417 35.43 -8.09 8.56
N GLU A 418 36.13 -8.78 9.47
CA GLU A 418 37.58 -8.98 9.34
C GLU A 418 37.93 -9.86 8.14
N GLN A 419 37.05 -10.80 7.80
CA GLN A 419 37.19 -11.70 6.64
C GLN A 419 37.07 -10.94 5.31
N ALA A 420 36.25 -9.89 5.25
CA ALA A 420 36.06 -9.06 4.05
C ALA A 420 35.98 -7.56 4.41
N PRO A 421 37.12 -6.88 4.63
CA PRO A 421 37.17 -5.49 5.09
C PRO A 421 36.57 -4.47 4.11
N THR A 422 36.47 -4.82 2.83
CA THR A 422 35.91 -3.99 1.76
C THR A 422 34.42 -4.24 1.51
N ALA A 423 33.80 -5.22 2.19
CA ALA A 423 32.41 -5.60 1.97
C ALA A 423 31.44 -4.44 2.20
N TRP A 424 31.61 -3.71 3.30
CA TRP A 424 30.76 -2.57 3.64
C TRP A 424 30.71 -1.49 2.55
N LEU A 425 31.83 -1.24 1.86
CA LEU A 425 31.93 -0.23 0.82
C LEU A 425 31.17 -0.68 -0.44
N HIS A 426 31.33 -1.93 -0.83
CA HIS A 426 30.61 -2.50 -1.98
C HIS A 426 29.10 -2.52 -1.74
N PHE A 427 28.67 -2.93 -0.54
CA PHE A 427 27.27 -2.87 -0.16
C PHE A 427 26.75 -1.43 -0.03
N ALA A 428 27.57 -0.47 0.42
CA ALA A 428 27.21 0.95 0.36
C ALA A 428 26.95 1.40 -1.08
N LEU A 429 27.82 1.03 -2.03
CA LEU A 429 27.62 1.32 -3.45
C LEU A 429 26.34 0.67 -3.99
N CYS A 430 26.03 -0.58 -3.60
CA CYS A 430 24.76 -1.21 -3.97
C CYS A 430 23.55 -0.41 -3.46
N GLY A 431 23.59 0.05 -2.20
CA GLY A 431 22.56 0.89 -1.63
C GLY A 431 22.40 2.23 -2.36
N LEU A 432 23.51 2.87 -2.74
CA LEU A 432 23.49 4.10 -3.53
C LEU A 432 22.87 3.89 -4.92
N VAL A 433 23.12 2.75 -5.57
CA VAL A 433 22.42 2.39 -6.83
C VAL A 433 20.92 2.25 -6.58
N GLY A 434 20.51 1.67 -5.45
CA GLY A 434 19.12 1.62 -5.01
C GLY A 434 18.48 3.00 -4.84
N ILE A 435 19.16 3.90 -4.12
CA ILE A 435 18.74 5.29 -3.91
C ILE A 435 18.64 6.05 -5.24
N ALA A 436 19.62 5.87 -6.13
CA ALA A 436 19.58 6.44 -7.47
C ALA A 436 18.41 5.89 -8.30
N THR A 437 18.12 4.59 -8.16
CA THR A 437 16.96 3.95 -8.80
C THR A 437 15.65 4.56 -8.31
N ALA A 438 15.48 4.78 -6.99
CA ALA A 438 14.32 5.50 -6.44
C ALA A 438 14.14 6.87 -7.10
N TYR A 439 15.20 7.67 -7.17
CA TYR A 439 15.16 8.99 -7.78
C TYR A 439 14.81 8.94 -9.27
N LEU A 440 15.40 8.02 -10.03
CA LEU A 440 15.11 7.84 -11.46
C LEU A 440 13.66 7.42 -11.70
N PHE A 441 13.11 6.53 -10.86
CA PHE A 441 11.70 6.12 -10.95
C PHE A 441 10.74 7.29 -10.74
N VAL A 442 11.02 8.13 -9.74
CA VAL A 442 10.26 9.34 -9.47
C VAL A 442 10.30 10.27 -10.68
N TRP A 443 11.49 10.50 -11.23
CA TRP A 443 11.68 11.38 -12.39
C TRP A 443 11.03 10.84 -13.67
N ILE A 444 11.18 9.54 -13.98
CA ILE A 444 10.54 8.91 -15.15
C ILE A 444 9.02 8.97 -15.02
N SER A 445 8.48 8.64 -13.85
CA SER A 445 7.03 8.71 -13.60
C SER A 445 6.51 10.13 -13.81
N GLN A 446 7.24 11.13 -13.32
CA GLN A 446 6.90 12.53 -13.54
C GLN A 446 6.92 12.91 -15.04
N TYR A 447 7.94 12.49 -15.79
CA TYR A 447 8.04 12.80 -17.23
C TYR A 447 6.83 12.29 -18.04
N TYR A 448 6.32 11.09 -17.71
CA TYR A 448 5.20 10.47 -18.41
C TYR A 448 3.81 10.90 -17.88
N THR A 449 3.73 11.54 -16.72
CA THR A 449 2.44 11.89 -16.09
C THR A 449 2.22 13.38 -15.85
N ASP A 450 3.25 14.22 -15.76
CA ASP A 450 3.09 15.66 -15.51
C ASP A 450 2.85 16.42 -16.83
N TYR A 451 1.81 17.29 -16.85
CA TYR A 451 1.41 18.10 -18.01
C TYR A 451 2.46 19.15 -18.43
N LYS A 452 3.51 19.37 -17.62
CA LYS A 452 4.67 20.16 -18.01
C LYS A 452 5.46 19.54 -19.16
N TYR A 453 5.38 18.21 -19.33
CA TYR A 453 6.13 17.47 -20.34
C TYR A 453 5.29 17.18 -21.59
N GLU A 454 6.00 16.93 -22.68
CA GLU A 454 5.42 16.64 -23.99
C GLU A 454 4.46 15.43 -24.03
N PRO A 455 4.74 14.29 -23.36
CA PRO A 455 3.91 13.10 -23.54
C PRO A 455 2.44 13.30 -23.11
N VAL A 456 2.21 13.98 -22.00
CA VAL A 456 0.86 14.31 -21.51
C VAL A 456 0.18 15.38 -22.37
N ARG A 457 0.95 16.36 -22.86
CA ARG A 457 0.44 17.39 -23.78
C ARG A 457 -0.02 16.79 -25.09
N ASN A 458 0.63 15.72 -25.56
CA ASN A 458 0.20 14.98 -26.74
C ASN A 458 -1.13 14.25 -26.50
N VAL A 459 -1.36 13.68 -25.31
CA VAL A 459 -2.67 13.12 -24.93
C VAL A 459 -3.75 14.20 -24.88
N ALA A 460 -3.45 15.36 -24.29
CA ALA A 460 -4.38 16.49 -24.27
C ALA A 460 -4.68 17.05 -25.67
N LEU A 461 -3.67 17.11 -26.54
CA LEU A 461 -3.83 17.50 -27.94
C LEU A 461 -4.69 16.48 -28.69
N ALA A 462 -4.51 15.18 -28.46
CA ALA A 462 -5.32 14.13 -29.08
C ALA A 462 -6.80 14.29 -28.73
N SER A 463 -7.14 14.77 -27.53
CA SER A 463 -8.51 15.07 -27.12
C SER A 463 -9.23 16.05 -28.05
N THR A 464 -8.51 16.93 -28.77
CA THR A 464 -9.12 17.88 -29.72
C THR A 464 -9.76 17.19 -30.93
N THR A 465 -9.39 15.93 -31.18
CA THR A 465 -9.91 15.10 -32.28
C THR A 465 -10.95 14.07 -31.82
N GLY A 466 -11.29 14.06 -30.52
CA GLY A 466 -12.37 13.27 -29.93
C GLY A 466 -11.93 12.19 -28.95
N HIS A 467 -12.91 11.43 -28.44
CA HIS A 467 -12.71 10.41 -27.40
C HIS A 467 -11.79 9.26 -27.86
N GLY A 468 -11.98 8.77 -29.09
CA GLY A 468 -11.23 7.61 -29.59
C GLY A 468 -9.73 7.85 -29.69
N THR A 469 -9.33 9.02 -30.18
CA THR A 469 -7.92 9.41 -30.30
C THR A 469 -7.29 9.69 -28.94
N ASN A 470 -8.04 10.26 -27.98
CA ASN A 470 -7.59 10.38 -26.59
C ASN A 470 -7.27 9.01 -25.96
N ILE A 471 -8.15 8.02 -26.13
CA ILE A 471 -7.91 6.66 -25.60
C ILE A 471 -6.70 6.01 -26.30
N ILE A 472 -6.60 6.12 -27.62
CA ILE A 472 -5.46 5.57 -28.38
C ILE A 472 -4.15 6.20 -27.89
N ALA A 473 -4.12 7.51 -27.71
CA ALA A 473 -2.93 8.24 -27.24
C ALA A 473 -2.50 7.79 -25.84
N GLY A 474 -3.44 7.69 -24.89
CA GLY A 474 -3.10 7.27 -23.52
C GLY A 474 -2.70 5.80 -23.40
N VAL A 475 -3.33 4.89 -24.16
CA VAL A 475 -2.90 3.48 -24.21
C VAL A 475 -1.51 3.36 -24.83
N GLY A 476 -1.25 4.06 -25.94
CA GLY A 476 0.07 4.10 -26.58
C GLY A 476 1.15 4.60 -25.63
N LEU A 477 0.88 5.72 -24.96
CA LEU A 477 1.76 6.32 -23.96
C LEU A 477 2.05 5.35 -22.80
N GLY A 478 1.02 4.72 -22.25
CA GLY A 478 1.17 3.76 -21.16
C GLY A 478 2.07 2.58 -21.55
N LEU A 479 1.91 2.03 -22.76
CA LEU A 479 2.73 0.93 -23.25
C LEU A 479 4.19 1.35 -23.42
N GLU A 480 4.42 2.52 -24.03
CA GLU A 480 5.76 3.10 -24.20
C GLU A 480 6.46 3.35 -22.85
N SER A 481 5.71 3.85 -21.86
CA SER A 481 6.24 4.23 -20.55
C SER A 481 6.88 3.09 -19.77
N THR A 482 6.63 1.83 -20.15
CA THR A 482 7.22 0.66 -19.51
C THR A 482 8.72 0.49 -19.83
N ALA A 483 9.21 1.05 -20.94
CA ALA A 483 10.55 0.82 -21.43
C ALA A 483 11.64 1.34 -20.48
N MET A 484 11.57 2.62 -20.11
CA MET A 484 12.60 3.26 -19.28
C MET A 484 12.68 2.67 -17.86
N PRO A 485 11.57 2.47 -17.12
CA PRO A 485 11.60 1.84 -15.80
C PRO A 485 12.23 0.44 -15.82
N VAL A 486 11.91 -0.39 -16.83
CA VAL A 486 12.46 -1.74 -16.95
C VAL A 486 13.95 -1.73 -17.24
N LEU A 487 14.43 -0.79 -18.08
CA LEU A 487 15.86 -0.61 -18.31
C LEU A 487 16.59 -0.22 -17.01
N VAL A 488 16.03 0.71 -16.23
CA VAL A 488 16.61 1.12 -14.94
C VAL A 488 16.67 -0.06 -13.97
N ILE A 489 15.59 -0.84 -13.82
CA ILE A 489 15.58 -2.05 -12.97
C ILE A 489 16.65 -3.05 -13.43
N SER A 490 16.72 -3.30 -14.74
CA SER A 490 17.67 -4.28 -15.30
C SER A 490 19.12 -3.89 -15.03
N VAL A 491 19.46 -2.62 -15.23
CA VAL A 491 20.79 -2.07 -14.91
C VAL A 491 21.06 -2.15 -13.41
N ALA A 492 20.09 -1.79 -12.56
CA ALA A 492 20.24 -1.81 -11.11
C ALA A 492 20.49 -3.24 -10.59
N ILE A 493 19.71 -4.23 -11.01
CA ILE A 493 19.86 -5.63 -10.59
C ILE A 493 21.23 -6.17 -11.01
N ILE A 494 21.62 -5.99 -12.27
CA ILE A 494 22.90 -6.49 -12.78
C ILE A 494 24.07 -5.82 -12.05
N LEU A 495 24.06 -4.48 -11.98
CA LEU A 495 25.14 -3.71 -11.36
C LEU A 495 25.33 -4.08 -9.88
N THR A 496 24.24 -4.15 -9.13
CA THR A 496 24.29 -4.43 -7.68
C THR A 496 24.62 -5.89 -7.39
N TYR A 497 24.21 -6.83 -8.26
CA TYR A 497 24.64 -8.22 -8.18
C TYR A 497 26.15 -8.37 -8.41
N TRP A 498 26.70 -7.69 -9.42
CA TRP A 498 28.15 -7.71 -9.67
C TRP A 498 28.96 -7.02 -8.58
N LEU A 499 28.51 -5.85 -8.10
CA LEU A 499 29.14 -5.15 -6.96
C LEU A 499 29.10 -6.00 -5.69
N GLY A 500 27.98 -6.70 -5.43
CA GLY A 500 27.87 -7.63 -4.32
C GLY A 500 28.84 -8.81 -4.42
N LYS A 501 29.10 -9.32 -5.63
CA LYS A 501 30.11 -10.38 -5.84
C LYS A 501 31.54 -9.91 -5.55
N THR A 502 31.85 -8.64 -5.76
CA THR A 502 33.18 -8.08 -5.48
C THR A 502 33.37 -7.68 -4.01
N ALA A 503 32.39 -7.93 -3.14
CA ALA A 503 32.45 -7.62 -1.71
C ALA A 503 33.50 -8.43 -0.93
N GLY A 504 34.10 -9.48 -1.53
CA GLY A 504 35.13 -10.32 -0.91
C GLY A 504 34.58 -11.43 0.00
N LEU A 505 33.26 -11.61 0.03
CA LEU A 505 32.60 -12.73 0.72
C LEU A 505 32.56 -13.96 -0.18
N VAL A 506 33.25 -15.02 0.24
CA VAL A 506 33.36 -16.29 -0.49
C VAL A 506 32.79 -17.44 0.34
N ASP A 507 32.25 -18.46 -0.33
CA ASP A 507 31.87 -19.72 0.32
C ASP A 507 33.08 -20.63 0.58
N SER A 508 32.81 -21.84 1.07
CA SER A 508 33.82 -22.87 1.32
C SER A 508 34.59 -23.32 0.07
N ASP A 509 34.03 -23.11 -1.13
CA ASP A 509 34.62 -23.48 -2.41
C ASP A 509 35.33 -22.28 -3.07
N GLY A 510 35.40 -21.14 -2.39
CA GLY A 510 36.01 -19.91 -2.87
C GLY A 510 35.16 -19.12 -3.87
N LEU A 511 33.88 -19.47 -4.03
CA LEU A 511 32.97 -18.79 -4.94
C LEU A 511 32.35 -17.56 -4.27
N PRO A 512 32.23 -16.43 -4.98
CA PRO A 512 31.65 -15.21 -4.42
C PRO A 512 30.14 -15.34 -4.23
N THR A 513 29.66 -15.12 -2.99
CA THR A 513 28.26 -15.31 -2.59
C THR A 513 27.50 -14.01 -2.31
N GLY A 514 28.19 -12.87 -2.23
CA GLY A 514 27.60 -11.58 -1.89
C GLY A 514 26.65 -10.96 -2.94
N GLY A 515 26.53 -11.56 -4.12
CA GLY A 515 25.76 -10.98 -5.24
C GLY A 515 24.28 -10.80 -4.95
N LEU A 516 23.58 -11.85 -4.50
CA LEU A 516 22.15 -11.77 -4.19
C LEU A 516 21.87 -10.80 -3.04
N PHE A 517 22.71 -10.81 -2.00
CA PHE A 517 22.61 -9.85 -0.91
C PHE A 517 22.85 -8.41 -1.40
N GLY A 518 23.73 -8.19 -2.38
CA GLY A 518 23.91 -6.90 -3.04
C GLY A 518 22.62 -6.34 -3.65
N THR A 519 21.81 -7.19 -4.29
CA THR A 519 20.48 -6.80 -4.80
C THR A 519 19.48 -6.50 -3.68
N ALA A 520 19.57 -7.20 -2.54
CA ALA A 520 18.76 -6.88 -1.35
C ALA A 520 19.13 -5.52 -0.77
N VAL A 521 20.43 -5.23 -0.64
CA VAL A 521 20.92 -3.93 -0.16
C VAL A 521 20.51 -2.79 -1.11
N ALA A 522 20.46 -3.03 -2.42
CA ALA A 522 19.91 -2.05 -3.36
C ALA A 522 18.41 -1.81 -3.16
N THR A 523 17.64 -2.85 -2.88
CA THR A 523 16.20 -2.73 -2.57
C THR A 523 15.99 -1.91 -1.29
N MET A 524 16.78 -2.17 -0.24
CA MET A 524 16.80 -1.35 0.99
C MET A 524 17.17 0.09 0.70
N GLY A 525 18.18 0.32 -0.16
CA GLY A 525 18.59 1.66 -0.57
C GLY A 525 17.42 2.41 -1.21
N MET A 526 16.69 1.76 -2.12
CA MET A 526 15.49 2.34 -2.73
C MET A 526 14.44 2.70 -1.67
N LEU A 527 14.18 1.82 -0.70
CA LEU A 527 13.19 2.02 0.36
C LEU A 527 13.67 2.89 1.54
N SER A 528 14.93 3.32 1.58
CA SER A 528 15.49 4.14 2.68
C SER A 528 14.90 5.56 2.82
N THR A 529 14.00 5.93 1.91
CA THR A 529 13.23 7.19 1.92
C THR A 529 11.72 6.94 1.88
N ALA A 530 11.29 5.69 2.11
CA ALA A 530 9.90 5.28 1.99
C ALA A 530 8.98 6.07 2.93
N GLY A 531 9.43 6.41 4.14
CA GLY A 531 8.66 7.25 5.07
C GLY A 531 8.27 8.62 4.49
N TYR A 532 9.19 9.31 3.82
CA TYR A 532 8.90 10.61 3.21
C TYR A 532 8.08 10.47 1.92
N VAL A 533 8.36 9.45 1.11
CA VAL A 533 7.57 9.15 -0.10
C VAL A 533 6.10 8.89 0.28
N LEU A 534 5.84 8.06 1.30
CA LEU A 534 4.48 7.83 1.81
C LEU A 534 3.83 9.09 2.37
N THR A 535 4.62 9.98 2.98
CA THR A 535 4.11 11.26 3.48
C THR A 535 3.58 12.12 2.33
N MET A 536 4.27 12.14 1.18
CA MET A 536 3.79 12.82 -0.03
C MET A 536 2.59 12.11 -0.68
N ASP A 537 2.51 10.78 -0.57
CA ASP A 537 1.36 10.01 -1.05
C ASP A 537 0.10 10.37 -0.24
N MET A 538 0.17 10.27 1.09
CA MET A 538 -0.92 10.58 2.02
C MET A 538 -1.32 12.06 2.01
N PHE A 539 -0.40 12.96 1.64
CA PHE A 539 -0.71 14.36 1.45
C PHE A 539 -1.81 14.57 0.38
N GLY A 540 -1.77 13.80 -0.71
CA GLY A 540 -2.68 13.96 -1.84
C GLY A 540 -4.15 13.80 -1.46
N PRO A 541 -4.59 12.62 -0.96
CA PRO A 541 -5.97 12.40 -0.56
C PRO A 541 -6.47 13.35 0.52
N ILE A 542 -5.59 13.80 1.42
CA ILE A 542 -5.96 14.78 2.46
C ILE A 542 -6.27 16.15 1.82
N ALA A 543 -5.50 16.55 0.81
CA ALA A 543 -5.73 17.78 0.06
C ALA A 543 -6.99 17.71 -0.82
N ASP A 544 -7.19 16.56 -1.47
CA ASP A 544 -8.35 16.23 -2.29
C ASP A 544 -9.66 16.37 -1.49
N ASN A 545 -9.73 15.66 -0.36
CA ASN A 545 -10.84 15.76 0.58
C ASN A 545 -11.06 17.17 1.14
N ALA A 546 -9.98 17.93 1.33
CA ALA A 546 -10.08 19.31 1.79
C ALA A 546 -10.77 20.20 0.74
N GLY A 547 -10.51 19.96 -0.55
CA GLY A 547 -11.22 20.60 -1.66
C GLY A 547 -12.70 20.25 -1.66
N GLY A 548 -13.04 18.96 -1.56
CA GLY A 548 -14.43 18.52 -1.49
C GLY A 548 -15.22 19.15 -0.33
N ILE A 549 -14.61 19.26 0.86
CA ILE A 549 -15.21 19.95 2.01
C ILE A 549 -15.44 21.45 1.71
N VAL A 550 -14.48 22.12 1.06
CA VAL A 550 -14.58 23.56 0.71
C VAL A 550 -15.75 23.80 -0.25
N GLU A 551 -15.91 22.93 -1.25
CA GLU A 551 -16.99 23.03 -2.24
C GLU A 551 -18.36 22.72 -1.62
N MET A 552 -18.48 21.59 -0.92
CA MET A 552 -19.73 21.18 -0.27
C MET A 552 -20.21 22.15 0.81
N SER A 553 -19.27 22.87 1.46
CA SER A 553 -19.59 23.91 2.45
C SER A 553 -19.70 25.32 1.84
N GLN A 554 -19.75 25.43 0.51
CA GLN A 554 -19.99 26.66 -0.26
C GLN A 554 -19.08 27.82 0.15
N GLN A 555 -17.80 27.53 0.34
CA GLN A 555 -16.81 28.53 0.70
C GLN A 555 -16.42 29.39 -0.51
N PRO A 556 -15.74 30.54 -0.28
CA PRO A 556 -15.29 31.40 -1.37
C PRO A 556 -14.39 30.66 -2.37
N GLU A 557 -14.53 30.98 -3.65
CA GLU A 557 -13.79 30.39 -4.77
C GLU A 557 -12.26 30.46 -4.58
N SER A 558 -11.76 31.54 -3.97
CA SER A 558 -10.33 31.68 -3.65
C SER A 558 -9.78 30.62 -2.69
N VAL A 559 -10.65 29.99 -1.88
CA VAL A 559 -10.27 28.86 -1.01
C VAL A 559 -10.20 27.57 -1.83
N ARG A 560 -11.13 27.38 -2.78
CA ARG A 560 -11.15 26.23 -3.71
C ARG A 560 -9.92 26.26 -4.63
N GLU A 561 -9.53 27.43 -5.13
CA GLU A 561 -8.29 27.59 -5.92
C GLU A 561 -7.05 27.11 -5.16
N ILE A 562 -6.97 27.36 -3.85
CA ILE A 562 -5.86 26.89 -3.01
C ILE A 562 -5.90 25.38 -2.87
N THR A 563 -7.07 24.79 -2.62
CA THR A 563 -7.19 23.33 -2.48
C THR A 563 -6.97 22.61 -3.81
N ASP A 564 -7.45 23.15 -4.93
CA ASP A 564 -7.21 22.60 -6.28
C ASP A 564 -5.72 22.59 -6.62
N LEU A 565 -4.98 23.64 -6.22
CA LEU A 565 -3.53 23.67 -6.38
C LEU A 565 -2.85 22.56 -5.56
N LEU A 566 -3.32 22.29 -4.33
CA LEU A 566 -2.77 21.23 -3.49
C LEU A 566 -3.15 19.84 -4.00
N ASP A 567 -4.38 19.66 -4.47
CA ASP A 567 -4.87 18.42 -5.11
C ASP A 567 -4.04 18.09 -6.36
N ALA A 568 -3.81 19.07 -7.26
CA ALA A 568 -2.99 18.85 -8.45
C ALA A 568 -1.56 18.36 -8.12
N VAL A 569 -0.95 18.93 -7.06
CA VAL A 569 0.33 18.44 -6.54
C VAL A 569 0.18 17.04 -5.94
N GLY A 570 -0.90 16.79 -5.21
CA GLY A 570 -1.29 15.49 -4.67
C GLY A 570 -1.41 14.40 -5.73
N ASN A 571 -2.05 14.66 -6.87
CA ASN A 571 -2.18 13.70 -7.96
C ASN A 571 -0.82 13.36 -8.59
N THR A 572 0.07 14.35 -8.70
CA THR A 572 1.44 14.11 -9.16
C THR A 572 2.25 13.30 -8.15
N THR A 573 2.10 13.56 -6.84
CA THR A 573 2.77 12.75 -5.80
C THR A 573 2.21 11.34 -5.76
N LYS A 574 0.88 11.14 -5.85
CA LYS A 574 0.22 9.82 -5.98
C LYS A 574 0.76 9.03 -7.18
N ALA A 575 0.96 9.66 -8.34
CA ALA A 575 1.50 8.98 -9.51
C ALA A 575 2.97 8.57 -9.30
N THR A 576 3.75 9.47 -8.73
CA THR A 576 5.18 9.29 -8.43
C THR A 576 5.41 8.16 -7.42
N THR A 577 4.60 8.09 -6.36
CA THR A 577 4.68 7.08 -5.30
C THR A 577 4.27 5.70 -5.82
N LYS A 578 3.26 5.62 -6.71
CA LYS A 578 2.90 4.38 -7.41
C LYS A 578 4.06 3.84 -8.25
N GLY A 579 4.76 4.71 -8.98
CA GLY A 579 5.95 4.33 -9.73
C GLY A 579 7.06 3.79 -8.81
N PHE A 580 7.32 4.49 -7.70
CA PHE A 580 8.26 4.05 -6.67
C PHE A 580 7.90 2.67 -6.09
N ALA A 581 6.62 2.42 -5.77
CA ALA A 581 6.15 1.15 -5.25
C ALA A 581 6.31 -0.01 -6.24
N ILE A 582 6.14 0.25 -7.55
CA ILE A 582 6.38 -0.78 -8.57
C ILE A 582 7.87 -1.10 -8.70
N GLY A 583 8.74 -0.07 -8.71
CA GLY A 583 10.18 -0.31 -8.79
C GLY A 583 10.71 -1.09 -7.58
N SER A 584 10.20 -0.81 -6.38
CA SER A 584 10.57 -1.56 -5.18
C SER A 584 10.04 -3.00 -5.23
N ALA A 585 8.80 -3.20 -5.68
CA ALA A 585 8.24 -4.53 -5.90
C ALA A 585 9.05 -5.34 -6.91
N ALA A 586 9.54 -4.71 -7.98
CA ALA A 586 10.36 -5.36 -9.00
C ALA A 586 11.68 -5.89 -8.44
N LEU A 587 12.39 -5.06 -7.64
CA LEU A 587 13.61 -5.48 -6.98
C LEU A 587 13.34 -6.54 -5.90
N ALA A 588 12.30 -6.35 -5.09
CA ALA A 588 11.93 -7.28 -4.02
C ALA A 588 11.49 -8.66 -4.54
N ALA A 589 10.82 -8.73 -5.69
CA ALA A 589 10.35 -10.00 -6.23
C ALA A 589 11.49 -10.96 -6.57
N PHE A 590 12.64 -10.44 -7.02
CA PHE A 590 13.84 -11.25 -7.25
C PHE A 590 14.41 -11.82 -5.93
N LEU A 591 14.33 -11.05 -4.84
CA LEU A 591 14.75 -11.48 -3.50
C LEU A 591 13.85 -12.60 -2.99
N LEU A 592 12.54 -12.39 -3.10
CA LEU A 592 11.53 -13.34 -2.66
C LEU A 592 11.59 -14.64 -3.47
N PHE A 593 11.91 -14.58 -4.76
CA PHE A 593 12.16 -15.75 -5.58
C PHE A 593 13.38 -16.55 -5.08
N SER A 594 14.48 -15.86 -4.74
CA SER A 594 15.66 -16.52 -4.17
C SER A 594 15.34 -17.16 -2.81
N ALA A 595 14.57 -16.48 -1.96
CA ALA A 595 14.08 -17.04 -0.70
C ALA A 595 13.19 -18.27 -0.94
N TYR A 596 12.35 -18.27 -1.97
CA TYR A 596 11.52 -19.43 -2.33
C TYR A 596 12.36 -20.65 -2.70
N MET A 597 13.44 -20.45 -3.46
CA MET A 597 14.34 -21.53 -3.82
C MET A 597 15.05 -22.13 -2.59
N ASP A 598 15.57 -21.28 -1.71
CA ASP A 598 16.20 -21.70 -0.46
C ASP A 598 15.20 -22.46 0.45
N GLU A 599 13.96 -21.99 0.55
CA GLU A 599 12.90 -22.62 1.36
C GLU A 599 12.50 -24.00 0.81
N VAL A 600 12.31 -24.12 -0.51
CA VAL A 600 12.06 -25.41 -1.18
C VAL A 600 13.22 -26.37 -0.96
N SER A 601 14.45 -25.89 -1.02
CA SER A 601 15.63 -26.71 -0.77
C SER A 601 15.68 -27.23 0.67
N SER A 602 15.32 -26.40 1.66
CA SER A 602 15.27 -26.81 3.06
C SER A 602 14.13 -27.80 3.32
N PHE A 603 12.94 -27.58 2.75
CA PHE A 603 11.80 -28.50 2.93
C PHE A 603 11.98 -29.85 2.26
N SER A 604 12.54 -29.88 1.06
CA SER A 604 12.74 -31.13 0.32
C SER A 604 13.99 -31.90 0.74
N GLY A 605 14.97 -31.24 1.36
CA GLY A 605 16.30 -31.80 1.58
C GLY A 605 17.11 -32.00 0.30
N ILE A 606 16.58 -31.55 -0.85
CA ILE A 606 17.21 -31.66 -2.17
C ILE A 606 17.64 -30.25 -2.61
N PRO A 607 18.88 -30.05 -3.10
CA PRO A 607 19.31 -28.75 -3.61
C PRO A 607 18.37 -28.23 -4.71
N PHE A 608 17.71 -27.10 -4.44
CA PHE A 608 16.86 -26.40 -5.42
C PHE A 608 17.55 -25.10 -5.88
N THR A 609 18.50 -25.24 -6.79
CA THR A 609 19.35 -24.11 -7.24
C THR A 609 19.04 -23.64 -8.66
N THR A 610 18.30 -24.43 -9.43
CA THR A 610 18.05 -24.16 -10.84
C THR A 610 16.58 -24.40 -11.18
N VAL A 611 16.02 -23.44 -11.93
CA VAL A 611 14.66 -23.52 -12.51
C VAL A 611 14.82 -23.46 -14.01
N ASP A 612 14.76 -24.62 -14.65
CA ASP A 612 14.93 -24.74 -16.10
C ASP A 612 13.60 -24.47 -16.80
N ILE A 613 13.53 -23.33 -17.49
CA ILE A 613 12.37 -22.91 -18.27
C ILE A 613 12.19 -23.72 -19.56
N ALA A 614 13.19 -24.51 -19.98
CA ALA A 614 13.06 -25.40 -21.12
C ALA A 614 12.20 -26.63 -20.82
N ILE A 615 11.93 -26.90 -19.53
CA ILE A 615 10.98 -27.94 -19.10
C ILE A 615 9.56 -27.46 -19.42
N PRO A 616 8.78 -28.19 -20.24
CA PRO A 616 7.45 -27.76 -20.68
C PRO A 616 6.51 -27.38 -19.54
N GLU A 617 6.51 -28.15 -18.45
CA GLU A 617 5.67 -27.91 -17.28
C GLU A 617 6.02 -26.62 -16.54
N VAL A 618 7.31 -26.26 -16.49
CA VAL A 618 7.79 -25.00 -15.91
C VAL A 618 7.36 -23.83 -16.78
N PHE A 619 7.51 -23.96 -18.10
CA PHE A 619 7.04 -22.95 -19.05
C PHE A 619 5.52 -22.76 -18.98
N VAL A 620 4.74 -23.85 -18.90
CA VAL A 620 3.28 -23.79 -18.72
C VAL A 620 2.93 -23.12 -17.39
N GLY A 621 3.61 -23.47 -16.30
CA GLY A 621 3.48 -22.77 -15.02
C GLY A 621 3.70 -21.27 -15.18
N GLY A 622 4.75 -20.86 -15.91
CA GLY A 622 5.01 -19.48 -16.27
C GLY A 622 3.88 -18.82 -17.07
N LEU A 623 3.37 -19.48 -18.11
CA LEU A 623 2.27 -19.00 -18.95
C LEU A 623 0.99 -18.76 -18.13
N LEU A 624 0.68 -19.67 -17.20
CA LEU A 624 -0.42 -19.51 -16.25
C LEU A 624 -0.19 -18.34 -15.29
N GLY A 625 1.06 -18.10 -14.89
CA GLY A 625 1.45 -16.92 -14.13
C GLY A 625 1.23 -15.60 -14.89
N SER A 626 1.59 -15.53 -16.16
CA SER A 626 1.28 -14.35 -17.01
C SER A 626 -0.23 -14.17 -17.18
N MET A 627 -0.97 -15.26 -17.45
CA MET A 627 -2.43 -15.23 -17.58
C MET A 627 -3.10 -14.70 -16.31
N LEU A 628 -2.61 -15.11 -15.13
CA LEU A 628 -3.13 -14.66 -13.84
C LEU A 628 -3.18 -13.14 -13.74
N ILE A 629 -2.11 -12.45 -14.14
CA ILE A 629 -2.02 -10.99 -14.07
C ILE A 629 -3.09 -10.35 -14.96
N PHE A 630 -3.19 -10.77 -16.22
CA PHE A 630 -4.20 -10.24 -17.15
C PHE A 630 -5.62 -10.48 -16.66
N LEU A 631 -5.90 -11.69 -16.16
CA LEU A 631 -7.22 -12.06 -15.66
C LEU A 631 -7.59 -11.26 -14.41
N PHE A 632 -6.64 -11.07 -13.51
CA PHE A 632 -6.80 -10.23 -12.32
C PHE A 632 -7.11 -8.78 -12.71
N SER A 633 -6.31 -8.18 -13.62
CA SER A 633 -6.55 -6.81 -14.12
C SER A 633 -7.94 -6.67 -14.74
N ALA A 634 -8.34 -7.62 -15.59
CA ALA A 634 -9.64 -7.59 -16.24
C ALA A 634 -10.80 -7.65 -15.23
N TRP A 635 -10.69 -8.51 -14.20
CA TRP A 635 -11.72 -8.62 -13.18
C TRP A 635 -11.77 -7.42 -12.24
N ALA A 636 -10.62 -6.83 -11.91
CA ALA A 636 -10.54 -5.60 -11.12
C ALA A 636 -11.19 -4.41 -11.86
N CYS A 637 -10.87 -4.20 -13.14
CA CYS A 637 -11.50 -3.14 -13.94
C CYS A 637 -13.01 -3.38 -14.11
N ALA A 638 -13.41 -4.63 -14.36
CA ALA A 638 -14.83 -4.96 -14.52
C ALA A 638 -15.64 -4.80 -13.22
N ALA A 639 -15.01 -5.01 -12.05
CA ALA A 639 -15.61 -4.76 -10.75
C ALA A 639 -15.93 -3.28 -10.53
N VAL A 640 -14.99 -2.38 -10.85
CA VAL A 640 -15.21 -0.92 -10.81
C VAL A 640 -16.35 -0.55 -11.77
N GLY A 641 -16.29 -1.01 -13.02
CA GLY A 641 -17.31 -0.67 -14.03
C GLY A 641 -18.72 -1.10 -13.64
N ARG A 642 -18.91 -2.32 -13.10
CA ARG A 642 -20.22 -2.78 -12.60
C ARG A 642 -20.70 -1.93 -11.43
N THR A 643 -19.82 -1.62 -10.47
CA THR A 643 -20.18 -0.83 -9.29
C THR A 643 -20.51 0.62 -9.66
N ALA A 644 -19.72 1.24 -10.54
CA ALA A 644 -19.97 2.59 -11.05
C ALA A 644 -21.34 2.68 -11.76
N GLN A 645 -21.73 1.67 -12.53
CA GLN A 645 -23.05 1.62 -13.16
C GLN A 645 -24.20 1.62 -12.13
N GLU A 646 -24.02 0.98 -10.97
CA GLU A 646 -25.01 1.04 -9.88
C GLU A 646 -25.10 2.45 -9.28
N VAL A 647 -23.96 3.11 -9.08
CA VAL A 647 -23.91 4.51 -8.60
C VAL A 647 -24.57 5.46 -9.59
N VAL A 648 -24.22 5.38 -10.88
CA VAL A 648 -24.82 6.21 -11.94
C VAL A 648 -26.34 6.07 -11.96
N LYS A 649 -26.86 4.85 -11.87
CA LYS A 649 -28.31 4.61 -11.82
C LYS A 649 -28.96 5.25 -10.60
N GLU A 650 -28.31 5.18 -9.44
CA GLU A 650 -28.81 5.80 -8.22
C GLU A 650 -28.78 7.33 -8.26
N VAL A 651 -27.68 7.93 -8.74
CA VAL A 651 -27.56 9.39 -8.90
C VAL A 651 -28.65 9.91 -9.83
N ARG A 652 -28.82 9.27 -11.01
CA ARG A 652 -29.88 9.60 -11.96
C ARG A 652 -31.28 9.46 -11.35
N ARG A 653 -31.52 8.36 -10.61
CA ARG A 653 -32.80 8.13 -9.93
C ARG A 653 -33.13 9.28 -8.98
N GLN A 654 -32.17 9.70 -8.14
CA GLN A 654 -32.39 10.81 -7.22
C GLN A 654 -32.66 12.13 -7.94
N PHE A 655 -31.90 12.47 -8.99
CA PHE A 655 -32.17 13.69 -9.75
C PHE A 655 -33.53 13.71 -10.46
N ILE A 656 -33.99 12.56 -10.96
CA ILE A 656 -35.30 12.44 -11.62
C ILE A 656 -36.45 12.47 -10.60
N GLU A 657 -36.35 11.70 -9.52
CA GLU A 657 -37.43 11.56 -8.53
C GLU A 657 -37.50 12.73 -7.55
N ARG A 658 -36.39 13.47 -7.36
CA ARG A 658 -36.27 14.57 -6.38
C ARG A 658 -35.70 15.83 -7.05
N PRO A 659 -36.46 16.48 -7.95
CA PRO A 659 -35.97 17.62 -8.73
C PRO A 659 -35.58 18.84 -7.87
N GLY A 660 -36.08 18.92 -6.63
CA GLY A 660 -35.71 19.97 -5.67
C GLY A 660 -34.21 19.96 -5.29
N ILE A 661 -33.50 18.86 -5.55
CA ILE A 661 -32.05 18.74 -5.35
C ILE A 661 -31.29 19.73 -6.24
N MET A 662 -31.64 19.79 -7.53
CA MET A 662 -30.94 20.67 -8.50
C MET A 662 -31.08 22.15 -8.16
N THR A 663 -32.06 22.47 -7.34
CA THR A 663 -32.52 23.80 -7.00
C THR A 663 -32.21 24.15 -5.53
N TYR A 664 -31.46 23.29 -4.82
CA TYR A 664 -31.07 23.41 -3.39
C TYR A 664 -32.23 23.45 -2.39
N GLN A 665 -33.47 23.15 -2.79
CA GLN A 665 -34.60 23.05 -1.86
C GLN A 665 -34.61 21.74 -1.08
N GLU A 666 -33.95 20.71 -1.62
CA GLU A 666 -33.92 19.38 -1.05
C GLU A 666 -32.48 18.85 -1.00
N LYS A 667 -32.09 18.21 0.11
CA LYS A 667 -30.76 17.58 0.24
C LYS A 667 -30.77 16.17 -0.40
N PRO A 668 -29.73 15.79 -1.16
CA PRO A 668 -29.60 14.44 -1.69
C PRO A 668 -29.44 13.39 -0.57
N ASP A 669 -29.78 12.14 -0.87
CA ASP A 669 -29.55 11.01 0.03
C ASP A 669 -28.16 10.41 -0.23
N TYR A 670 -27.17 10.96 0.49
CA TYR A 670 -25.79 10.50 0.45
C TYR A 670 -25.61 9.08 1.00
N ALA A 671 -26.38 8.72 2.05
CA ALA A 671 -26.23 7.45 2.74
C ALA A 671 -26.56 6.28 1.82
N ARG A 672 -27.50 6.47 0.90
CA ARG A 672 -27.85 5.48 -0.11
C ARG A 672 -26.66 5.16 -1.03
N CYS A 673 -26.01 6.17 -1.60
CA CYS A 673 -24.82 5.98 -2.44
C CYS A 673 -23.69 5.28 -1.68
N VAL A 674 -23.36 5.75 -0.47
CA VAL A 674 -22.36 5.12 0.41
C VAL A 674 -22.69 3.63 0.64
N SER A 675 -23.95 3.29 0.90
CA SER A 675 -24.36 1.90 1.15
C SER A 675 -24.25 0.98 -0.07
N ILE A 676 -24.54 1.51 -1.27
CA ILE A 676 -24.44 0.78 -2.54
C ILE A 676 -22.98 0.47 -2.83
N VAL A 677 -22.13 1.50 -2.83
CA VAL A 677 -20.70 1.37 -3.10
C VAL A 677 -20.04 0.43 -2.08
N ALA A 678 -20.35 0.59 -0.78
CA ALA A 678 -19.82 -0.27 0.28
C ALA A 678 -20.17 -1.74 0.07
N SER A 679 -21.43 -2.03 -0.25
CA SER A 679 -21.92 -3.41 -0.39
C SER A 679 -21.38 -4.08 -1.66
N ALA A 680 -21.29 -3.31 -2.74
CA ALA A 680 -20.80 -3.78 -4.03
C ALA A 680 -19.29 -4.03 -4.01
N SER A 681 -18.49 -3.10 -3.46
CA SER A 681 -17.03 -3.25 -3.42
C SER A 681 -16.58 -4.47 -2.62
N LEU A 682 -17.24 -4.76 -1.49
CA LEU A 682 -16.96 -5.95 -0.68
C LEU A 682 -17.30 -7.26 -1.38
N ARG A 683 -18.34 -7.28 -2.21
CA ARG A 683 -18.72 -8.45 -2.99
C ARG A 683 -17.76 -8.67 -4.15
N GLU A 684 -17.43 -7.58 -4.85
CA GLU A 684 -16.63 -7.60 -6.06
C GLU A 684 -15.15 -7.90 -5.80
N MET A 685 -14.60 -7.50 -4.64
CA MET A 685 -13.20 -7.80 -4.29
C MET A 685 -12.92 -9.30 -4.05
N ILE A 686 -13.94 -10.11 -3.74
CA ILE A 686 -13.75 -11.53 -3.40
C ILE A 686 -13.21 -12.31 -4.60
N LYS A 687 -13.74 -12.08 -5.80
CA LYS A 687 -13.41 -12.88 -6.98
C LYS A 687 -11.94 -12.69 -7.43
N PRO A 688 -11.41 -11.47 -7.61
CA PRO A 688 -9.99 -11.29 -7.93
C PRO A 688 -9.07 -11.72 -6.77
N GLY A 689 -9.46 -11.48 -5.51
CA GLY A 689 -8.67 -11.92 -4.36
C GLY A 689 -8.59 -13.45 -4.23
N ALA A 690 -9.69 -14.16 -4.50
CA ALA A 690 -9.70 -15.62 -4.53
C ALA A 690 -8.78 -16.16 -5.64
N LEU A 691 -8.78 -15.56 -6.83
CA LEU A 691 -7.86 -15.92 -7.91
C LEU A 691 -6.40 -15.85 -7.45
N ALA A 692 -6.03 -14.75 -6.78
CA ALA A 692 -4.68 -14.52 -6.30
C ALA A 692 -4.22 -15.58 -5.28
N VAL A 693 -5.10 -15.96 -4.35
CA VAL A 693 -4.79 -16.93 -3.27
C VAL A 693 -4.82 -18.37 -3.78
N PHE A 694 -5.80 -18.75 -4.60
CA PHE A 694 -5.97 -20.15 -5.02
C PHE A 694 -5.06 -20.56 -6.17
N SER A 695 -4.62 -19.64 -7.04
CA SER A 695 -3.87 -20.03 -8.24
C SER A 695 -2.52 -20.69 -7.93
N PRO A 696 -1.67 -20.16 -7.03
CA PRO A 696 -0.41 -20.83 -6.67
C PRO A 696 -0.63 -22.22 -6.08
N VAL A 697 -1.68 -22.37 -5.27
CA VAL A 697 -2.06 -23.65 -4.65
C VAL A 697 -2.53 -24.65 -5.71
N ALA A 698 -3.42 -24.23 -6.61
CA ALA A 698 -3.95 -25.08 -7.66
C ALA A 698 -2.85 -25.54 -8.63
N ILE A 699 -1.97 -24.63 -9.07
CA ILE A 699 -0.85 -24.94 -9.95
C ILE A 699 0.12 -25.90 -9.24
N GLY A 700 0.56 -25.56 -8.02
CA GLY A 700 1.51 -26.37 -7.28
C GLY A 700 1.01 -27.79 -7.00
N ILE A 701 -0.25 -27.96 -6.60
CA ILE A 701 -0.84 -29.29 -6.35
C ILE A 701 -1.00 -30.07 -7.67
N THR A 702 -1.48 -29.43 -8.74
CA THR A 702 -1.69 -30.10 -10.03
C THR A 702 -0.37 -30.62 -10.60
N PHE A 703 0.68 -29.80 -10.61
CA PHE A 703 1.99 -30.19 -11.12
C PHE A 703 2.76 -31.10 -10.16
N ARG A 704 2.48 -31.07 -8.87
CA ARG A 704 2.94 -32.09 -7.93
C ARG A 704 2.34 -33.45 -8.25
N ILE A 705 1.01 -33.53 -8.47
CA ILE A 705 0.34 -34.78 -8.85
C ILE A 705 0.89 -35.29 -10.19
N LEU A 706 1.10 -34.41 -11.16
CA LEU A 706 1.72 -34.78 -12.42
C LEU A 706 3.15 -35.29 -12.22
N GLY A 707 3.93 -34.62 -11.37
CA GLY A 707 5.30 -35.01 -11.01
C GLY A 707 5.37 -36.41 -10.41
N HIS A 708 4.37 -36.76 -9.58
CA HIS A 708 4.23 -38.11 -9.04
C HIS A 708 4.08 -39.18 -10.14
N TYR A 709 3.28 -38.89 -11.16
CA TYR A 709 3.07 -39.81 -12.28
C TYR A 709 4.23 -39.84 -13.29
N THR A 710 5.11 -38.84 -13.28
CA THR A 710 6.24 -38.70 -14.22
C THR A 710 7.60 -38.91 -13.56
N ASP A 711 7.64 -39.38 -12.31
CA ASP A 711 8.85 -39.57 -11.50
C ASP A 711 9.71 -38.29 -11.36
N GLN A 712 9.06 -37.13 -11.28
CA GLN A 712 9.67 -35.82 -11.07
C GLN A 712 9.26 -35.22 -9.71
N PRO A 713 9.99 -35.50 -8.62
CA PRO A 713 9.55 -35.21 -7.25
C PRO A 713 9.41 -33.72 -6.91
N LEU A 714 10.06 -32.83 -7.68
CA LEU A 714 10.03 -31.37 -7.46
C LEU A 714 9.26 -30.61 -8.54
N LEU A 715 8.49 -31.31 -9.39
CA LEU A 715 7.80 -30.67 -10.52
C LEU A 715 6.81 -29.59 -10.09
N GLY A 716 6.07 -29.83 -9.00
CA GLY A 716 5.15 -28.85 -8.42
C GLY A 716 5.87 -27.55 -8.03
N ALA A 717 7.00 -27.66 -7.32
CA ALA A 717 7.80 -26.51 -6.93
C ALA A 717 8.42 -25.79 -8.14
N LYS A 718 8.91 -26.52 -9.15
CA LYS A 718 9.44 -25.93 -10.38
C LYS A 718 8.38 -25.17 -11.18
N ALA A 719 7.17 -25.72 -11.29
CA ALA A 719 6.05 -25.06 -11.99
C ALA A 719 5.60 -23.79 -11.26
N VAL A 720 5.55 -23.81 -9.92
CA VAL A 720 5.25 -22.63 -9.10
C VAL A 720 6.37 -21.58 -9.22
N ALA A 721 7.64 -21.99 -9.28
CA ALA A 721 8.76 -21.10 -9.54
C ALA A 721 8.62 -20.37 -10.89
N GLY A 722 8.25 -21.12 -11.94
CA GLY A 722 7.94 -20.56 -13.26
C GLY A 722 6.77 -19.56 -13.22
N MET A 723 5.66 -19.95 -12.57
CA MET A 723 4.50 -19.09 -12.35
C MET A 723 4.88 -17.78 -11.65
N LEU A 724 5.63 -17.86 -10.56
CA LEU A 724 6.05 -16.72 -9.76
C LEU A 724 6.87 -15.73 -10.60
N MET A 725 7.86 -16.21 -11.37
CA MET A 725 8.72 -15.34 -12.17
C MET A 725 7.97 -14.68 -13.33
N PHE A 726 7.17 -15.44 -14.07
CA PHE A 726 6.42 -14.90 -15.21
C PHE A 726 5.30 -13.96 -14.77
N ALA A 727 4.59 -14.29 -13.68
CA ALA A 727 3.62 -13.40 -13.06
C ALA A 727 4.28 -12.10 -12.58
N THR A 728 5.47 -12.18 -12.00
CA THR A 728 6.25 -11.01 -11.58
C THR A 728 6.57 -10.10 -12.76
N VAL A 729 7.22 -10.63 -13.80
CA VAL A 729 7.64 -9.84 -14.98
C VAL A 729 6.43 -9.22 -15.68
N THR A 730 5.38 -10.02 -15.89
CA THR A 730 4.13 -9.55 -16.52
C THR A 730 3.44 -8.50 -15.65
N GLY A 731 3.42 -8.71 -14.33
CA GLY A 731 2.82 -7.81 -13.36
C GLY A 731 3.51 -6.47 -13.29
N ILE A 732 4.85 -6.42 -13.32
CA ILE A 732 5.61 -5.16 -13.34
C ILE A 732 5.22 -4.34 -14.58
N LEU A 733 5.21 -4.96 -15.77
CA LEU A 733 4.84 -4.30 -17.02
C LEU A 733 3.39 -3.81 -16.99
N MET A 734 2.46 -4.66 -16.57
CA MET A 734 1.03 -4.33 -16.51
C MET A 734 0.76 -3.22 -15.48
N ALA A 735 1.39 -3.25 -14.32
CA ALA A 735 1.22 -2.22 -13.30
C ALA A 735 1.77 -0.86 -13.77
N LEU A 736 2.94 -0.83 -14.42
CA LEU A 736 3.50 0.39 -15.02
C LEU A 736 2.57 0.95 -16.10
N PHE A 737 2.09 0.09 -17.01
CA PHE A 737 1.15 0.47 -18.06
C PHE A 737 -0.11 1.12 -17.49
N LEU A 738 -0.79 0.42 -16.56
CA LEU A 738 -2.06 0.88 -15.99
C LEU A 738 -1.89 2.19 -15.20
N ASN A 739 -0.87 2.27 -14.35
CA ASN A 739 -0.66 3.45 -13.52
C ASN A 739 -0.30 4.69 -14.34
N THR A 740 0.60 4.54 -15.31
CA THR A 740 1.05 5.68 -16.13
C THR A 740 -0.03 6.12 -17.11
N ALA A 741 -0.73 5.19 -17.78
CA ALA A 741 -1.82 5.54 -18.68
C ALA A 741 -2.93 6.33 -17.96
N GLY A 742 -3.38 5.83 -16.79
CA GLY A 742 -4.38 6.52 -15.99
C GLY A 742 -3.91 7.88 -15.47
N GLY A 743 -2.67 7.98 -14.97
CA GLY A 743 -2.11 9.26 -14.52
C GLY A 743 -1.96 10.28 -15.66
N ALA A 744 -1.62 9.84 -16.86
CA ALA A 744 -1.50 10.72 -18.02
C ALA A 744 -2.85 11.23 -18.51
N TRP A 745 -3.91 10.40 -18.50
CA TRP A 745 -5.26 10.85 -18.85
C TRP A 745 -5.79 11.90 -17.87
N ASP A 746 -5.60 11.69 -16.57
CA ASP A 746 -6.02 12.62 -15.53
C ASP A 746 -5.31 13.98 -15.67
N ASN A 747 -3.99 13.97 -15.82
CA ASN A 747 -3.24 15.21 -15.97
C ASN A 747 -3.47 15.89 -17.33
N ALA A 748 -3.80 15.13 -18.38
CA ALA A 748 -4.28 15.70 -19.64
C ALA A 748 -5.62 16.43 -19.47
N LYS A 749 -6.55 15.86 -18.69
CA LYS A 749 -7.81 16.51 -18.29
C LYS A 749 -7.51 17.80 -17.52
N LYS A 750 -6.74 17.74 -16.44
CA LYS A 750 -6.39 18.92 -15.61
C LYS A 750 -5.68 20.02 -16.43
N TYR A 751 -4.85 19.66 -17.42
CA TYR A 751 -4.22 20.63 -18.33
C TYR A 751 -5.24 21.37 -19.22
N ILE A 752 -6.26 20.67 -19.72
CA ILE A 752 -7.36 21.29 -20.47
C ILE A 752 -8.18 22.19 -19.53
N GLU A 753 -8.43 21.75 -18.29
CA GLU A 753 -9.16 22.53 -17.29
C GLU A 753 -8.48 23.85 -16.90
N SER A 754 -7.15 23.95 -17.06
CA SER A 754 -6.40 25.20 -16.87
C SER A 754 -6.61 26.23 -18.00
N GLY A 755 -7.49 25.93 -18.97
CA GLY A 755 -7.83 26.81 -20.10
C GLY A 755 -7.17 26.43 -21.43
N ALA A 756 -6.34 25.38 -21.46
CA ALA A 756 -5.80 24.87 -22.72
C ALA A 756 -6.92 24.25 -23.59
N TYR A 757 -6.81 24.38 -24.90
CA TYR A 757 -7.70 23.73 -25.88
C TYR A 757 -9.22 23.93 -25.66
N GLY A 758 -9.61 25.08 -25.11
CA GLY A 758 -11.01 25.47 -24.94
C GLY A 758 -11.53 25.40 -23.49
N GLY A 759 -10.77 24.86 -22.55
CA GLY A 759 -11.15 24.90 -21.12
C GLY A 759 -12.30 23.96 -20.74
N LYS A 760 -12.75 24.10 -19.49
CA LYS A 760 -13.88 23.34 -18.90
C LYS A 760 -15.15 23.46 -19.76
N GLY A 761 -15.85 22.34 -19.96
CA GLY A 761 -17.11 22.25 -20.70
C GLY A 761 -16.98 22.14 -22.22
N SER A 762 -15.78 22.33 -22.79
CA SER A 762 -15.52 22.12 -24.21
C SER A 762 -15.64 20.65 -24.64
N GLU A 763 -15.81 20.38 -25.93
CA GLU A 763 -15.80 19.00 -26.45
C GLU A 763 -14.44 18.32 -26.21
N THR A 764 -13.34 19.09 -26.26
CA THR A 764 -12.01 18.62 -25.87
C THR A 764 -11.98 18.17 -24.41
N HIS A 765 -12.59 18.94 -23.50
CA HIS A 765 -12.66 18.60 -22.08
C HIS A 765 -13.48 17.33 -21.86
N LYS A 766 -14.64 17.19 -22.50
CA LYS A 766 -15.44 15.95 -22.43
C LYS A 766 -14.68 14.72 -22.93
N ALA A 767 -13.89 14.86 -24.00
CA ALA A 767 -13.02 13.79 -24.50
C ALA A 767 -11.94 13.41 -23.47
N ALA A 768 -11.32 14.39 -22.81
CA ALA A 768 -10.33 14.13 -21.77
C ALA A 768 -10.93 13.50 -20.50
N VAL A 769 -12.14 13.92 -20.08
CA VAL A 769 -12.89 13.29 -18.99
C VAL A 769 -13.19 11.82 -19.29
N THR A 770 -13.47 11.48 -20.55
CA THR A 770 -13.64 10.07 -20.96
C THR A 770 -12.34 9.27 -20.82
N GLY A 771 -11.19 9.86 -21.16
CA GLY A 771 -9.89 9.23 -20.91
C GLY A 771 -9.63 8.99 -19.43
N ASP A 772 -9.90 9.98 -18.60
CA ASP A 772 -9.69 9.91 -17.16
C ASP A 772 -10.57 8.85 -16.50
N THR A 773 -11.87 8.82 -16.81
CA THR A 773 -12.81 7.80 -16.30
C THR A 773 -12.47 6.37 -16.76
N VAL A 774 -11.78 6.19 -17.89
CA VAL A 774 -11.18 4.91 -18.29
C VAL A 774 -9.89 4.63 -17.48
N GLY A 775 -9.11 5.67 -17.18
CA GLY A 775 -7.88 5.63 -16.41
C GLY A 775 -8.05 5.39 -14.91
N ASP A 776 -9.17 5.76 -14.32
CA ASP A 776 -9.46 5.59 -12.89
C ASP A 776 -9.35 4.15 -12.39
N PRO A 777 -10.06 3.16 -12.98
CA PRO A 777 -9.87 1.77 -12.58
C PRO A 777 -8.44 1.28 -12.84
N PHE A 778 -7.71 1.88 -13.79
CA PHE A 778 -6.33 1.49 -14.10
C PHE A 778 -5.38 1.97 -13.00
N LYS A 779 -5.38 3.27 -12.69
CA LYS A 779 -4.40 3.90 -11.79
C LYS A 779 -4.70 3.72 -10.29
N ASP A 780 -5.95 3.44 -9.91
CA ASP A 780 -6.35 3.41 -8.49
C ASP A 780 -6.89 2.07 -8.01
N THR A 781 -7.28 1.16 -8.92
CA THR A 781 -7.73 -0.19 -8.55
C THR A 781 -6.79 -1.27 -9.06
N ALA A 782 -6.73 -1.48 -10.37
CA ALA A 782 -6.03 -2.62 -10.96
C ALA A 782 -4.50 -2.50 -10.85
N GLY A 783 -3.93 -1.39 -11.33
CA GLY A 783 -2.47 -1.17 -11.34
C GLY A 783 -1.84 -1.26 -9.95
N PRO A 784 -2.37 -0.57 -8.92
CA PRO A 784 -1.90 -0.74 -7.55
C PRO A 784 -2.09 -2.16 -7.02
N SER A 785 -3.27 -2.76 -7.20
CA SER A 785 -3.50 -4.11 -6.68
C SER A 785 -2.56 -5.16 -7.29
N ILE A 786 -2.07 -4.94 -8.52
CA ILE A 786 -1.07 -5.82 -9.16
C ILE A 786 0.29 -5.74 -8.47
N HIS A 787 0.74 -4.57 -7.99
CA HIS A 787 2.00 -4.52 -7.23
C HIS A 787 1.89 -5.38 -5.96
N VAL A 788 0.72 -5.38 -5.29
CA VAL A 788 0.51 -6.15 -4.06
C VAL A 788 0.42 -7.62 -4.42
N LEU A 789 -0.29 -7.93 -5.50
CA LEU A 789 -0.43 -9.28 -6.01
C LEU A 789 0.92 -9.95 -6.24
N ILE A 790 1.86 -9.30 -6.92
CA ILE A 790 3.17 -9.89 -7.24
C ILE A 790 3.94 -10.26 -5.95
N LYS A 791 3.98 -9.34 -4.98
CA LYS A 791 4.65 -9.57 -3.69
C LYS A 791 3.92 -10.65 -2.88
N MET A 792 2.58 -10.62 -2.88
CA MET A 792 1.76 -11.63 -2.23
C MET A 792 1.95 -13.02 -2.86
N LEU A 793 2.09 -13.13 -4.19
CA LEU A 793 2.38 -14.41 -4.86
C LEU A 793 3.71 -14.99 -4.38
N ALA A 794 4.71 -14.15 -4.09
CA ALA A 794 5.97 -14.61 -3.57
C ALA A 794 5.87 -15.04 -2.09
N THR A 795 5.16 -14.28 -1.24
CA THR A 795 4.99 -14.65 0.17
C THR A 795 4.06 -15.86 0.37
N ILE A 796 2.99 -15.99 -0.43
CA ILE A 796 2.11 -17.16 -0.37
C ILE A 796 2.81 -18.42 -0.86
N THR A 797 3.63 -18.35 -1.92
CA THR A 797 4.33 -19.52 -2.44
C THR A 797 5.40 -20.02 -1.47
N LEU A 798 6.04 -19.12 -0.72
CA LEU A 798 6.90 -19.46 0.41
C LEU A 798 6.14 -20.21 1.52
N VAL A 799 5.04 -19.65 2.02
CA VAL A 799 4.25 -20.27 3.11
C VAL A 799 3.61 -21.59 2.65
N MET A 800 3.18 -21.66 1.39
CA MET A 800 2.52 -22.84 0.83
C MET A 800 3.51 -23.85 0.22
N ALA A 801 4.82 -23.58 0.26
CA ALA A 801 5.84 -24.47 -0.29
C ALA A 801 5.69 -25.94 0.13
N PRO A 802 5.34 -26.27 1.41
CA PRO A 802 5.11 -27.66 1.81
C PRO A 802 4.02 -28.41 1.02
N LEU A 803 3.07 -27.71 0.39
CA LEU A 803 2.05 -28.33 -0.44
C LEU A 803 2.57 -28.79 -1.81
N PHE A 804 3.66 -28.18 -2.29
CA PHE A 804 4.18 -28.37 -3.65
C PHE A 804 5.19 -29.51 -3.76
N LEU A 805 5.60 -30.06 -2.61
CA LEU A 805 6.61 -31.09 -2.51
C LEU A 805 5.95 -32.46 -2.31
N GLU A 806 6.54 -33.50 -2.89
CA GLU A 806 6.15 -34.86 -2.56
C GLU A 806 6.49 -35.17 -1.10
N GLY A 807 5.57 -35.89 -0.46
CA GLY A 807 5.63 -36.24 0.95
C GLY A 807 6.79 -37.18 1.17
#